data_AF-A0A7M3XLW8-F1
#
_entry.id   AF-A0A7M3XLW8-F1
#
_cell.length_a   1.000
_cell.length_b   1.000
_cell.length_c   1.000
_cell.angle_alpha   90.00
_cell.angle_beta   90.00
_cell.angle_gamma   90.00
#
_symmetry.space_group_name_H-M   'P 1'
#
loop_
_entity.id
_entity.type
_entity.pdbx_description
1 polymer ?
#
loop_
_entity_poly.entity_id
_entity_poly.type
_entity_poly.pdbx_seq_one_letter_code
_entity_poly.pdbx_strand_id
1 'polypeptide(L)'
;MRRVLVGVSLTLLFLVSTCSPVVGNLEADYAMNAGARDSNIVIAELFVSPNNLVANDTSDNVYGSVDWNGDGDYGKFSDQFIEVWNSGDTSQDVSSWLLSTTSGSPPCQLPYNTTLGADERIVIFRADSDLDLSYYDGETVSISDTSQNVIHSMSFPAGDSSYGLSYISDGGTISKDDPTPGRAADFTDSYTVPDNIVNCYKLSNTDSSRAFLLKGRVVTMDGETNVINNGNVMVRDGKITGVWASNNNPPAGVDFTDVPIVETDGTIYPGLIDLHNHVHYNHIPLWDFEVHLSDSQKSEEGGYTNRYQWGNNWDYGPSITWMKTNIQSSYRWDMASEQMKYAEVQAVSGGVTAMQGSPSSGTQAWDSILSRNVELYNFGQDGISTCAVCGAADDDYTGSHLISQSEAGTLNAWFVHLSEGVDQSSKDEFDALWNKGLIMDETIVIHGTALDSSQFTQMASVNSELVWSPLSNLLLYGDTTDVVAAHQAGVSISISPDWGPSGSKNNLHELKVADMWNSNNLNGYFSNYQLVEMVTSNPADATGWAPFVGRIKADLYADLVVIDTFHEDPYRNLIEAIDADVALTVVQGKAVFGDVDIMQQLQGDDWEYVNATNFQKAVDVTSLTEVDGSQTFAEIEAGLAMAMRHEYDDMKANWVEFIGDTDEEINAWLNTTFDGDYRDEVNRLKNMTLDPIYTSGDARYFDVINRSSHANYHIDMSKLYDNYYTVEMVNGDRTNINVQLPDDANNGNNNNDNTNTGGDTTTLPGPVDNNTVDNEDDMFADLPNDQFTDETEADQATKNQLKLILGLIVIVLLFGLYVVSRTDDSDELLNSQTSVIDKMWDDDEANQSDYTVDNTAIDTAASDTIDIKDKVASAMKSSGLSAVRLFTAIDQTEDGFVSRREIRTAVNTLLKDSVKVSDIDAMLEAFDTNGDGVISLDEFLTVMEAHQPKQFVPVLPDLKPPPK
;
A
#
# COMPACT_ATOMS: atom_id res chain seq x y z
N MET A 1 58.48 2.86 -0.91
CA MET A 1 59.02 3.78 -1.93
C MET A 1 58.57 3.32 -3.32
N ARG A 2 58.24 4.25 -4.22
CA ARG A 2 58.15 4.12 -5.70
C ARG A 2 57.49 2.86 -6.32
N ARG A 3 56.17 3.03 -6.54
CA ARG A 3 55.39 2.69 -7.75
C ARG A 3 56.10 3.04 -9.12
N VAL A 4 55.51 2.55 -10.24
CA VAL A 4 55.00 3.31 -11.43
C VAL A 4 55.62 3.18 -12.88
N LEU A 5 54.72 2.94 -13.87
CA LEU A 5 54.67 3.31 -15.34
C LEU A 5 55.68 2.70 -16.38
N VAL A 6 55.47 2.64 -17.72
CA VAL A 6 54.38 2.93 -18.74
C VAL A 6 54.75 2.17 -20.07
N GLY A 7 54.00 1.99 -21.17
CA GLY A 7 52.61 2.28 -21.62
C GLY A 7 52.53 2.91 -23.06
N VAL A 8 51.31 3.22 -23.56
CA VAL A 8 50.94 4.04 -24.76
C VAL A 8 50.92 3.43 -26.19
N SER A 9 49.73 3.48 -26.84
CA SER A 9 49.47 3.98 -28.22
C SER A 9 47.96 4.17 -28.45
N LEU A 10 47.53 5.10 -29.31
CA LEU A 10 46.12 5.55 -29.46
C LEU A 10 45.63 5.64 -30.94
N THR A 11 44.35 5.99 -31.11
CA THR A 11 43.45 5.75 -32.27
C THR A 11 43.41 6.86 -33.36
N LEU A 12 42.39 6.81 -34.25
CA LEU A 12 41.96 7.72 -35.34
C LEU A 12 42.66 7.57 -36.71
N LEU A 13 42.01 7.67 -37.90
CA LEU A 13 40.61 7.56 -38.44
C LEU A 13 40.72 7.67 -40.02
N PHE A 14 39.77 7.52 -40.98
CA PHE A 14 38.32 7.20 -41.08
C PHE A 14 37.89 6.88 -42.56
N LEU A 15 36.56 6.76 -42.82
CA LEU A 15 35.78 7.06 -44.06
C LEU A 15 35.64 6.07 -45.27
N VAL A 16 34.38 5.60 -45.45
CA VAL A 16 33.54 5.55 -46.70
C VAL A 16 33.52 4.30 -47.63
N SER A 17 32.54 3.42 -47.35
CA SER A 17 31.39 2.98 -48.20
C SER A 17 31.56 2.29 -49.58
N THR A 18 30.88 1.14 -49.79
CA THR A 18 29.59 1.07 -50.55
C THR A 18 28.97 -0.35 -50.69
N CYS A 19 27.63 -0.37 -50.78
CA CYS A 19 26.74 -1.35 -51.45
C CYS A 19 26.30 -2.68 -50.75
N SER A 20 25.01 -2.74 -50.41
CA SER A 20 24.20 -3.95 -50.11
C SER A 20 23.69 -4.63 -51.40
N PRO A 21 22.89 -5.74 -51.38
CA PRO A 21 21.43 -5.57 -51.22
C PRO A 21 20.63 -6.77 -50.62
N VAL A 22 19.33 -6.53 -50.41
CA VAL A 22 18.22 -7.48 -50.13
C VAL A 22 18.26 -8.24 -48.79
N VAL A 23 17.39 -7.82 -47.87
CA VAL A 23 16.74 -8.70 -46.88
C VAL A 23 15.43 -9.22 -47.49
N GLY A 24 15.04 -10.45 -47.18
CA GLY A 24 13.72 -11.00 -47.52
C GLY A 24 13.08 -11.61 -46.28
N ASN A 25 11.75 -11.46 -46.17
CA ASN A 25 10.99 -11.87 -44.97
C ASN A 25 11.13 -13.36 -44.67
N LEU A 26 11.35 -13.68 -43.39
CA LEU A 26 11.04 -14.97 -42.79
C LEU A 26 10.53 -14.73 -41.36
N GLU A 27 9.22 -14.73 -41.21
CA GLU A 27 8.56 -15.04 -39.94
C GLU A 27 8.54 -16.57 -39.81
N ALA A 28 9.13 -17.14 -38.75
CA ALA A 28 8.88 -18.50 -38.27
C ALA A 28 9.67 -18.77 -36.96
N ASP A 29 8.99 -19.42 -36.01
CA ASP A 29 9.51 -20.40 -35.06
C ASP A 29 10.79 -20.07 -34.26
N TYR A 30 10.64 -19.29 -33.18
CA TYR A 30 11.55 -19.32 -32.02
C TYR A 30 10.95 -20.11 -30.84
N ALA A 31 10.54 -21.36 -31.11
CA ALA A 31 10.23 -22.30 -30.04
C ALA A 31 11.51 -22.71 -29.30
N MET A 32 11.75 -22.14 -28.11
CA MET A 32 12.87 -22.51 -27.23
C MET A 32 12.67 -23.91 -26.65
N ASN A 33 13.07 -24.91 -27.43
CA ASN A 33 12.95 -26.32 -27.08
C ASN A 33 14.02 -26.69 -26.01
N ALA A 34 13.73 -26.38 -24.75
CA ALA A 34 14.56 -26.70 -23.61
C ALA A 34 14.67 -28.23 -23.43
N GLY A 35 15.88 -28.72 -23.22
CA GLY A 35 16.13 -30.16 -23.06
C GLY A 35 15.69 -30.66 -21.69
N ALA A 36 14.41 -31.03 -21.57
CA ALA A 36 13.85 -31.61 -20.36
C ALA A 36 14.70 -32.78 -19.82
N ARG A 37 14.84 -32.83 -18.49
CA ARG A 37 15.12 -34.09 -17.79
C ARG A 37 13.79 -34.81 -17.63
N ASP A 38 13.77 -36.13 -17.80
CA ASP A 38 12.57 -36.95 -17.57
C ASP A 38 12.15 -36.86 -16.08
N SER A 39 11.23 -35.94 -15.81
CA SER A 39 10.46 -35.79 -14.58
C SER A 39 9.00 -35.89 -15.00
N ASN A 40 8.24 -36.78 -14.36
CA ASN A 40 6.86 -37.06 -14.80
C ASN A 40 5.82 -36.19 -14.08
N ILE A 41 6.28 -35.23 -13.27
CA ILE A 41 5.46 -34.18 -12.67
C ILE A 41 4.99 -33.23 -13.77
N VAL A 42 3.67 -33.12 -13.93
CA VAL A 42 3.02 -32.21 -14.87
C VAL A 42 1.94 -31.40 -14.15
N ILE A 43 1.67 -30.21 -14.69
CA ILE A 43 0.45 -29.46 -14.34
C ILE A 43 -0.65 -30.03 -15.24
N ALA A 44 -1.69 -30.58 -14.61
CA ALA A 44 -2.69 -31.40 -15.30
C ALA A 44 -4.03 -30.68 -15.50
N GLU A 45 -4.44 -29.87 -14.51
CA GLU A 45 -5.69 -29.13 -14.50
C GLU A 45 -5.48 -27.72 -13.94
N LEU A 46 -6.14 -26.72 -14.52
CA LEU A 46 -6.18 -25.32 -14.06
C LEU A 46 -7.63 -24.82 -14.06
N PHE A 47 -8.13 -24.39 -12.90
CA PHE A 47 -9.49 -23.85 -12.77
C PHE A 47 -9.47 -22.35 -12.46
N VAL A 48 -10.04 -21.57 -13.38
CA VAL A 48 -10.07 -20.10 -13.33
C VAL A 48 -11.51 -19.65 -13.09
N SER A 49 -11.76 -18.98 -11.96
CA SER A 49 -13.12 -18.74 -11.45
C SER A 49 -13.55 -17.28 -11.67
N PRO A 50 -14.68 -17.02 -12.36
CA PRO A 50 -15.13 -15.65 -12.70
C PRO A 50 -15.78 -14.86 -11.56
N ASN A 51 -16.09 -15.50 -10.43
CA ASN A 51 -17.10 -15.00 -9.50
C ASN A 51 -16.50 -14.41 -8.21
N ASN A 52 -17.00 -13.25 -7.79
CA ASN A 52 -16.77 -12.70 -6.45
C ASN A 52 -18.07 -12.86 -5.62
N LEU A 53 -18.51 -14.11 -5.38
CA LEU A 53 -19.74 -14.43 -4.66
C LEU A 53 -19.41 -14.94 -3.25
N VAL A 54 -19.88 -14.24 -2.22
CA VAL A 54 -19.73 -14.67 -0.81
C VAL A 54 -21.09 -15.13 -0.30
N ALA A 55 -21.15 -16.24 0.42
CA ALA A 55 -22.40 -16.73 0.99
C ALA A 55 -22.90 -15.81 2.11
N ASN A 56 -24.20 -15.52 2.15
CA ASN A 56 -24.83 -14.85 3.28
C ASN A 56 -26.21 -15.45 3.61
N ASP A 57 -26.71 -15.19 4.81
CA ASP A 57 -27.99 -15.73 5.36
C ASP A 57 -29.25 -15.43 4.51
N THR A 58 -29.11 -14.69 3.41
CA THR A 58 -30.20 -14.29 2.49
C THR A 58 -30.06 -14.81 1.05
N SER A 59 -28.99 -15.50 0.69
CA SER A 59 -28.72 -15.93 -0.71
C SER A 59 -28.51 -17.45 -0.87
N ASP A 60 -29.56 -18.16 -1.30
CA ASP A 60 -29.49 -19.57 -1.72
C ASP A 60 -28.70 -19.69 -3.06
N ASN A 61 -27.37 -19.79 -2.99
CA ASN A 61 -26.44 -20.09 -4.10
C ASN A 61 -26.90 -19.59 -5.49
N VAL A 62 -26.99 -18.27 -5.63
CA VAL A 62 -27.39 -17.63 -6.89
C VAL A 62 -26.31 -17.93 -7.94
N TYR A 63 -26.76 -18.33 -9.13
CA TYR A 63 -25.92 -18.79 -10.26
C TYR A 63 -25.18 -20.13 -10.06
N GLY A 64 -25.47 -20.89 -9.00
CA GLY A 64 -25.12 -22.31 -8.90
C GLY A 64 -23.62 -22.60 -8.84
N SER A 65 -22.86 -21.77 -8.13
CA SER A 65 -21.42 -21.97 -7.89
C SER A 65 -21.16 -23.23 -7.05
N VAL A 66 -19.97 -23.79 -7.16
CA VAL A 66 -19.53 -24.95 -6.37
C VAL A 66 -18.41 -24.49 -5.44
N ASP A 67 -18.63 -24.64 -4.13
CA ASP A 67 -17.59 -24.68 -3.10
C ASP A 67 -16.77 -25.94 -3.39
N TRP A 68 -15.59 -25.75 -3.99
CA TRP A 68 -14.72 -26.82 -4.45
C TRP A 68 -13.79 -27.30 -3.36
N ASN A 69 -13.33 -26.46 -2.43
CA ASN A 69 -12.36 -26.86 -1.40
C ASN A 69 -13.04 -27.37 -0.10
N GLY A 70 -14.29 -27.00 0.16
CA GLY A 70 -15.08 -27.35 1.34
C GLY A 70 -14.99 -26.36 2.52
N ASP A 71 -14.54 -25.12 2.30
CA ASP A 71 -14.42 -24.09 3.36
C ASP A 71 -15.73 -23.32 3.62
N GLY A 72 -16.62 -23.26 2.64
CA GLY A 72 -17.95 -22.62 2.73
C GLY A 72 -18.03 -21.21 2.11
N ASP A 73 -16.91 -20.65 1.64
CA ASP A 73 -16.87 -19.53 0.72
C ASP A 73 -16.98 -20.02 -0.74
N TYR A 74 -17.07 -19.09 -1.70
CA TYR A 74 -17.25 -19.41 -3.11
C TYR A 74 -16.44 -18.44 -4.01
N GLY A 75 -16.05 -18.90 -5.19
CA GLY A 75 -15.50 -18.06 -6.25
C GLY A 75 -14.01 -17.72 -6.12
N LYS A 76 -13.58 -16.65 -6.79
CA LYS A 76 -12.20 -16.50 -7.28
C LYS A 76 -11.11 -16.36 -6.22
N PHE A 77 -11.49 -16.03 -4.99
CA PHE A 77 -10.55 -15.86 -3.88
C PHE A 77 -10.32 -17.17 -3.10
N SER A 78 -11.25 -18.14 -3.17
CA SER A 78 -11.11 -19.46 -2.55
C SER A 78 -10.87 -20.56 -3.60
N ASP A 79 -11.83 -20.77 -4.51
CA ASP A 79 -11.98 -21.97 -5.33
C ASP A 79 -11.01 -22.14 -6.50
N GLN A 80 -10.26 -21.11 -6.89
CA GLN A 80 -9.31 -21.27 -8.00
C GLN A 80 -8.23 -22.27 -7.62
N PHE A 81 -7.88 -23.18 -8.52
CA PHE A 81 -6.89 -24.21 -8.21
C PHE A 81 -5.98 -24.60 -9.37
N ILE A 82 -4.83 -25.13 -8.97
CA ILE A 82 -3.81 -25.74 -9.82
C ILE A 82 -3.66 -27.20 -9.39
N GLU A 83 -3.84 -28.15 -10.31
CA GLU A 83 -3.57 -29.56 -10.04
C GLU A 83 -2.20 -29.99 -10.59
N VAL A 84 -1.41 -30.65 -9.74
CA VAL A 84 -0.11 -31.24 -10.08
C VAL A 84 -0.22 -32.76 -10.01
N TRP A 85 0.11 -33.44 -11.11
CA TRP A 85 0.01 -34.89 -11.28
C TRP A 85 1.38 -35.52 -11.51
N ASN A 86 1.66 -36.66 -10.86
CA ASN A 86 2.79 -37.51 -11.20
C ASN A 86 2.37 -38.58 -12.22
N SER A 87 2.53 -38.26 -13.51
CA SER A 87 2.24 -39.14 -14.65
C SER A 87 3.18 -40.36 -14.79
N GLY A 88 4.07 -40.60 -13.82
CA GLY A 88 5.12 -41.63 -13.89
C GLY A 88 4.88 -42.88 -13.02
N ASP A 89 5.44 -44.01 -13.46
CA ASP A 89 5.42 -45.31 -12.76
C ASP A 89 6.11 -45.33 -11.37
N THR A 90 6.67 -44.21 -10.90
CA THR A 90 7.45 -44.12 -9.66
C THR A 90 7.15 -42.86 -8.87
N SER A 91 7.08 -42.99 -7.55
CA SER A 91 6.95 -41.87 -6.63
C SER A 91 8.10 -40.86 -6.75
N GLN A 92 7.78 -39.58 -6.63
CA GLN A 92 8.71 -38.46 -6.80
C GLN A 92 8.53 -37.42 -5.69
N ASP A 93 9.65 -36.98 -5.13
CA ASP A 93 9.73 -35.93 -4.09
C ASP A 93 9.68 -34.55 -4.76
N VAL A 94 8.74 -33.72 -4.30
CA VAL A 94 8.53 -32.32 -4.76
C VAL A 94 8.62 -31.33 -3.60
N SER A 95 9.22 -31.74 -2.49
CA SER A 95 9.44 -30.91 -1.30
C SER A 95 10.13 -29.59 -1.67
N SER A 96 9.54 -28.46 -1.23
CA SER A 96 10.04 -27.12 -1.50
C SER A 96 10.17 -26.73 -2.98
N TRP A 97 9.51 -27.45 -3.90
CA TRP A 97 9.36 -27.01 -5.29
C TRP A 97 8.46 -25.76 -5.36
N LEU A 98 8.66 -24.94 -6.39
CA LEU A 98 7.97 -23.66 -6.54
C LEU A 98 6.87 -23.74 -7.61
N LEU A 99 5.71 -23.21 -7.29
CA LEU A 99 4.66 -22.86 -8.25
C LEU A 99 4.68 -21.35 -8.50
N SER A 100 4.43 -20.95 -9.74
CA SER A 100 4.56 -19.58 -10.22
C SER A 100 3.62 -19.35 -11.41
N THR A 101 3.15 -18.13 -11.59
CA THR A 101 2.32 -17.73 -12.74
C THR A 101 2.91 -16.50 -13.46
N THR A 102 2.30 -16.06 -14.55
CA THR A 102 2.73 -14.87 -15.31
C THR A 102 1.81 -13.65 -15.12
N SER A 103 0.76 -13.76 -14.29
CA SER A 103 -0.19 -12.67 -14.00
C SER A 103 0.30 -11.67 -12.95
N GLY A 104 1.47 -11.90 -12.34
CA GLY A 104 2.00 -11.09 -11.25
C GLY A 104 1.72 -11.66 -9.85
N SER A 105 1.00 -12.77 -9.73
CA SER A 105 0.77 -13.46 -8.45
C SER A 105 2.07 -13.94 -7.79
N PRO A 106 2.22 -13.81 -6.46
CA PRO A 106 3.43 -14.23 -5.75
C PRO A 106 3.71 -15.72 -5.89
N PRO A 107 4.92 -16.16 -6.29
CA PRO A 107 5.27 -17.58 -6.34
C PRO A 107 5.22 -18.21 -4.94
N CYS A 108 4.63 -19.41 -4.87
CA CYS A 108 4.44 -20.16 -3.63
C CYS A 108 5.30 -21.45 -3.63
N GLN A 109 5.59 -21.96 -2.44
CA GLN A 109 6.41 -23.14 -2.20
C GLN A 109 5.60 -24.32 -1.67
N LEU A 110 5.71 -25.47 -2.32
CA LEU A 110 5.11 -26.72 -1.86
C LEU A 110 5.74 -27.20 -0.53
N PRO A 111 4.96 -27.79 0.40
CA PRO A 111 5.44 -28.12 1.74
C PRO A 111 6.67 -29.02 1.74
N TYR A 112 7.56 -28.81 2.71
CA TYR A 112 8.67 -29.71 2.98
C TYR A 112 8.15 -31.09 3.40
N ASN A 113 8.66 -32.17 2.79
CA ASN A 113 8.13 -33.55 2.86
C ASN A 113 6.85 -33.79 2.00
N THR A 114 6.62 -33.01 0.94
CA THR A 114 5.63 -33.36 -0.11
C THR A 114 6.22 -34.38 -1.08
N THR A 115 5.60 -35.54 -1.22
CA THR A 115 6.06 -36.62 -2.13
C THR A 115 4.85 -37.28 -2.77
N LEU A 116 4.74 -37.20 -4.10
CA LEU A 116 3.66 -37.84 -4.86
C LEU A 116 4.02 -39.30 -5.12
N GLY A 117 3.07 -40.20 -4.92
CA GLY A 117 3.08 -41.57 -5.44
C GLY A 117 3.05 -41.63 -6.96
N ALA A 118 3.13 -42.84 -7.52
CA ALA A 118 2.89 -43.06 -8.94
C ALA A 118 1.40 -42.89 -9.24
N ASP A 119 1.05 -42.11 -10.26
CA ASP A 119 -0.33 -41.73 -10.61
C ASP A 119 -1.07 -40.92 -9.53
N GLU A 120 -0.34 -40.32 -8.57
CA GLU A 120 -0.91 -39.47 -7.53
C GLU A 120 -1.04 -38.02 -8.01
N ARG A 121 -2.06 -37.31 -7.49
CA ARG A 121 -2.38 -35.91 -7.76
C ARG A 121 -2.41 -35.13 -6.44
N ILE A 122 -2.10 -33.84 -6.51
CA ILE A 122 -2.31 -32.87 -5.43
C ILE A 122 -2.98 -31.61 -5.97
N VAL A 123 -3.84 -30.98 -5.17
CA VAL A 123 -4.55 -29.74 -5.52
C VAL A 123 -4.04 -28.60 -4.65
N ILE A 124 -3.69 -27.49 -5.28
CA ILE A 124 -3.33 -26.23 -4.61
C ILE A 124 -4.44 -25.23 -4.90
N PHE A 125 -5.20 -24.84 -3.88
CA PHE A 125 -6.23 -23.80 -3.96
C PHE A 125 -5.65 -22.41 -3.68
N ARG A 126 -6.28 -21.36 -4.23
CA ARG A 126 -5.88 -19.97 -3.99
C ARG A 126 -6.03 -19.58 -2.52
N ALA A 127 -7.08 -20.06 -1.84
CA ALA A 127 -7.33 -19.82 -0.40
C ALA A 127 -6.08 -20.03 0.48
N ASP A 128 -5.21 -20.98 0.10
CA ASP A 128 -4.00 -21.37 0.82
C ASP A 128 -2.69 -20.85 0.21
N SER A 129 -2.73 -20.17 -0.94
CA SER A 129 -1.54 -19.92 -1.78
C SER A 129 -1.41 -18.53 -2.40
N ASP A 130 -2.50 -17.76 -2.50
CA ASP A 130 -2.56 -16.46 -3.19
C ASP A 130 -2.09 -16.45 -4.66
N LEU A 131 -1.96 -17.62 -5.30
CA LEU A 131 -1.86 -17.72 -6.75
C LEU A 131 -3.22 -17.35 -7.38
N ASP A 132 -3.42 -16.07 -7.72
CA ASP A 132 -4.50 -15.70 -8.65
C ASP A 132 -4.17 -16.28 -10.02
N LEU A 133 -5.19 -16.86 -10.66
CA LEU A 133 -5.18 -17.14 -12.09
C LEU A 133 -6.01 -16.06 -12.78
N SER A 134 -5.46 -15.37 -13.78
CA SER A 134 -6.19 -14.26 -14.40
C SER A 134 -7.33 -14.78 -15.26
N TYR A 135 -8.54 -14.27 -15.01
CA TYR A 135 -9.71 -14.58 -15.83
C TYR A 135 -9.64 -13.92 -17.23
N TYR A 136 -8.92 -12.80 -17.35
CA TYR A 136 -8.89 -11.99 -18.57
C TYR A 136 -7.59 -12.15 -19.36
N ASP A 137 -6.46 -12.26 -18.67
CA ASP A 137 -5.13 -12.27 -19.28
C ASP A 137 -4.69 -13.69 -19.69
N GLY A 138 -3.61 -13.75 -20.47
CA GLY A 138 -3.02 -15.01 -20.92
C GLY A 138 -1.93 -15.46 -19.98
N GLU A 139 -2.08 -16.63 -19.39
CA GLU A 139 -1.28 -17.04 -18.26
C GLU A 139 -0.47 -18.30 -18.54
N THR A 140 0.71 -18.41 -17.90
CA THR A 140 1.50 -19.64 -17.86
C THR A 140 1.82 -20.00 -16.41
N VAL A 141 1.18 -21.05 -15.92
CA VAL A 141 1.51 -21.66 -14.63
C VAL A 141 2.73 -22.55 -14.84
N SER A 142 3.77 -22.39 -14.01
CA SER A 142 5.02 -23.13 -14.09
C SER A 142 5.40 -23.73 -12.74
N ILE A 143 5.80 -25.01 -12.75
CA ILE A 143 6.36 -25.70 -11.59
C ILE A 143 7.88 -25.91 -11.79
N SER A 144 8.67 -25.54 -10.78
CA SER A 144 10.14 -25.54 -10.84
C SER A 144 10.77 -26.28 -9.66
N ASP A 145 11.92 -26.92 -9.91
CA ASP A 145 12.69 -27.60 -8.85
C ASP A 145 13.40 -26.60 -7.91
N THR A 146 13.94 -27.11 -6.80
CA THR A 146 14.71 -26.33 -5.80
C THR A 146 16.03 -25.75 -6.33
N SER A 147 16.34 -25.91 -7.62
CA SER A 147 17.44 -25.28 -8.34
C SER A 147 16.94 -24.35 -9.47
N GLN A 148 15.67 -23.92 -9.39
CA GLN A 148 14.98 -23.03 -10.35
C GLN A 148 14.94 -23.55 -11.79
N ASN A 149 15.02 -24.87 -12.00
CA ASN A 149 14.77 -25.45 -13.32
C ASN A 149 13.26 -25.67 -13.48
N VAL A 150 12.65 -25.03 -14.47
CA VAL A 150 11.25 -25.32 -14.85
C VAL A 150 11.15 -26.78 -15.25
N ILE A 151 10.25 -27.51 -14.59
CA ILE A 151 9.98 -28.93 -14.79
C ILE A 151 8.81 -29.11 -15.75
N HIS A 152 7.74 -28.35 -15.55
CA HIS A 152 6.58 -28.31 -16.44
C HIS A 152 5.94 -26.92 -16.42
N SER A 153 5.31 -26.54 -17.52
CA SER A 153 4.53 -25.31 -17.66
C SER A 153 3.25 -25.59 -18.43
N MET A 154 2.12 -25.05 -17.99
CA MET A 154 0.84 -25.10 -18.69
C MET A 154 0.34 -23.68 -18.92
N SER A 155 -0.06 -23.37 -20.15
CA SER A 155 -0.45 -22.03 -20.57
C SER A 155 -1.84 -21.99 -21.15
N PHE A 156 -2.68 -21.05 -20.74
CA PHE A 156 -3.95 -20.74 -21.41
C PHE A 156 -3.90 -19.34 -22.04
N PRO A 157 -4.58 -19.13 -23.19
CA PRO A 157 -4.50 -17.84 -23.89
C PRO A 157 -5.42 -16.79 -23.26
N ALA A 158 -5.01 -15.52 -23.37
CA ALA A 158 -5.85 -14.37 -23.03
C ALA A 158 -7.16 -14.43 -23.83
N GLY A 159 -8.27 -14.05 -23.20
CA GLY A 159 -9.58 -14.09 -23.84
C GLY A 159 -10.32 -15.43 -23.77
N ASP A 160 -9.73 -16.50 -23.22
CA ASP A 160 -10.27 -17.86 -23.36
C ASP A 160 -10.83 -18.46 -22.05
N SER A 161 -10.87 -17.75 -20.92
CA SER A 161 -11.51 -18.29 -19.71
C SER A 161 -13.03 -18.47 -19.93
N SER A 162 -13.60 -19.55 -19.39
CA SER A 162 -15.01 -19.92 -19.58
C SER A 162 -15.67 -20.29 -18.25
N TYR A 163 -16.92 -19.87 -18.05
CA TYR A 163 -17.62 -20.05 -16.77
C TYR A 163 -17.74 -21.54 -16.37
N GLY A 164 -17.14 -21.91 -15.25
CA GLY A 164 -17.34 -23.22 -14.61
C GLY A 164 -16.61 -24.40 -15.27
N LEU A 165 -15.66 -24.16 -16.17
CA LEU A 165 -14.85 -25.21 -16.80
C LEU A 165 -13.37 -25.07 -16.42
N SER A 166 -12.68 -26.21 -16.27
CA SER A 166 -11.23 -26.25 -16.10
C SER A 166 -10.51 -26.42 -17.44
N TYR A 167 -9.31 -25.87 -17.56
CA TYR A 167 -8.37 -26.29 -18.59
C TYR A 167 -7.69 -27.60 -18.17
N ILE A 168 -7.71 -28.62 -19.02
CA ILE A 168 -7.07 -29.92 -18.80
C ILE A 168 -6.01 -30.16 -19.88
N SER A 169 -4.85 -30.71 -19.49
CA SER A 169 -3.73 -31.05 -20.38
C SER A 169 -3.58 -32.57 -20.58
N ASP A 170 -3.86 -33.07 -21.79
CA ASP A 170 -3.52 -34.44 -22.21
C ASP A 170 -2.41 -34.40 -23.28
N GLY A 171 -1.26 -34.98 -22.96
CA GLY A 171 -0.12 -35.12 -23.88
C GLY A 171 0.42 -33.80 -24.44
N GLY A 172 0.19 -32.66 -23.76
CA GLY A 172 0.51 -31.32 -24.24
C GLY A 172 -0.51 -30.71 -25.21
N THR A 173 -1.72 -31.29 -25.30
CA THR A 173 -2.90 -30.67 -25.91
C THR A 173 -3.82 -30.20 -24.80
N ILE A 174 -4.28 -28.94 -24.86
CA ILE A 174 -5.17 -28.36 -23.86
C ILE A 174 -6.61 -28.36 -24.38
N SER A 175 -7.54 -28.74 -23.51
CA SER A 175 -9.00 -28.69 -23.72
C SER A 175 -9.70 -28.16 -22.47
N LYS A 176 -10.98 -27.78 -22.59
CA LYS A 176 -11.83 -27.42 -21.44
C LYS A 176 -12.82 -28.53 -21.14
N ASP A 177 -13.03 -28.86 -19.87
CA ASP A 177 -13.99 -29.87 -19.41
C ASP A 177 -14.52 -29.53 -18.00
N ASP A 178 -15.46 -30.31 -17.48
CA ASP A 178 -15.97 -30.17 -16.10
C ASP A 178 -14.83 -30.32 -15.06
N PRO A 179 -14.72 -29.47 -14.02
CA PRO A 179 -13.58 -29.54 -13.08
C PRO A 179 -13.49 -30.84 -12.26
N THR A 180 -12.27 -31.37 -12.10
CA THR A 180 -12.00 -32.65 -11.41
C THR A 180 -10.95 -32.60 -10.29
N PRO A 181 -10.92 -31.59 -9.40
CA PRO A 181 -9.81 -31.39 -8.47
C PRO A 181 -9.50 -32.64 -7.61
N GLY A 182 -8.26 -33.13 -7.73
CA GLY A 182 -7.70 -34.25 -6.97
C GLY A 182 -7.95 -35.62 -7.60
N ARG A 183 -8.50 -35.66 -8.82
CA ARG A 183 -9.04 -36.89 -9.44
C ARG A 183 -8.64 -37.01 -10.92
N ALA A 184 -9.02 -38.13 -11.53
CA ALA A 184 -8.85 -38.32 -12.97
C ALA A 184 -9.99 -37.63 -13.73
N ALA A 185 -9.68 -37.07 -14.90
CA ALA A 185 -10.62 -36.37 -15.78
C ALA A 185 -11.76 -37.25 -16.36
N ASP A 186 -11.83 -38.54 -16.03
CA ASP A 186 -12.96 -39.43 -16.36
C ASP A 186 -13.86 -39.75 -15.14
N PHE A 187 -13.76 -38.98 -14.05
CA PHE A 187 -14.59 -39.11 -12.85
C PHE A 187 -16.03 -38.62 -13.07
N THR A 188 -17.03 -39.45 -12.74
CA THR A 188 -18.46 -39.15 -13.00
C THR A 188 -19.40 -39.39 -11.81
N ASP A 189 -18.89 -39.47 -10.58
CA ASP A 189 -19.71 -39.64 -9.36
C ASP A 189 -19.95 -38.27 -8.67
N SER A 190 -20.90 -38.20 -7.74
CA SER A 190 -21.29 -36.94 -7.08
C SER A 190 -20.18 -36.35 -6.21
N TYR A 191 -19.82 -35.10 -6.45
CA TYR A 191 -18.82 -34.36 -5.67
C TYR A 191 -19.28 -34.07 -4.23
N THR A 192 -18.33 -33.98 -3.28
CA THR A 192 -18.60 -33.59 -1.87
C THR A 192 -17.43 -32.88 -1.20
N VAL A 193 -16.19 -33.30 -1.46
CA VAL A 193 -14.90 -32.71 -1.03
C VAL A 193 -13.82 -33.25 -2.02
N PRO A 194 -12.73 -32.51 -2.31
CA PRO A 194 -11.58 -33.02 -3.06
C PRO A 194 -10.80 -34.09 -2.31
N ASP A 195 -9.91 -34.76 -3.04
CA ASP A 195 -8.85 -35.59 -2.47
C ASP A 195 -7.50 -34.82 -2.58
N ASN A 196 -6.57 -35.08 -1.65
CA ASN A 196 -5.19 -34.59 -1.69
C ASN A 196 -5.00 -33.05 -1.87
N ILE A 197 -5.74 -32.24 -1.11
CA ILE A 197 -5.46 -30.80 -0.97
C ILE A 197 -4.09 -30.60 -0.29
N VAL A 198 -3.28 -29.68 -0.82
CA VAL A 198 -1.94 -29.31 -0.32
C VAL A 198 -1.79 -27.79 -0.32
N ASN A 199 -1.61 -27.20 0.86
CA ASN A 199 -1.32 -25.76 1.00
C ASN A 199 0.00 -25.41 0.30
N CYS A 200 0.15 -24.19 -0.22
CA CYS A 200 1.40 -23.76 -0.86
C CYS A 200 1.85 -22.43 -0.27
N TYR A 201 2.91 -22.45 0.53
CA TYR A 201 3.28 -21.32 1.38
C TYR A 201 3.89 -20.18 0.55
N LYS A 202 3.48 -18.94 0.81
CA LYS A 202 4.11 -17.75 0.20
C LYS A 202 5.63 -17.82 0.36
N LEU A 203 6.38 -17.57 -0.72
CA LEU A 203 7.76 -17.16 -0.55
C LEU A 203 7.77 -15.83 0.21
N SER A 204 8.55 -15.73 1.27
CA SER A 204 8.67 -14.48 2.01
C SER A 204 9.60 -13.54 1.27
N ASN A 205 9.19 -12.28 1.07
CA ASN A 205 10.08 -11.18 0.66
C ASN A 205 11.24 -11.00 1.66
N THR A 206 11.08 -11.47 2.91
CA THR A 206 12.26 -11.72 3.73
C THR A 206 13.05 -12.89 3.15
N ASP A 207 14.16 -12.57 2.50
CA ASP A 207 15.35 -13.43 2.51
C ASP A 207 15.84 -13.51 3.97
N SER A 208 15.09 -14.27 4.76
CA SER A 208 15.23 -14.53 6.19
C SER A 208 16.41 -15.47 6.47
N SER A 209 17.33 -15.61 5.50
CA SER A 209 18.68 -16.11 5.70
C SER A 209 19.71 -14.99 5.87
N ARG A 210 19.38 -13.75 5.44
CA ARG A 210 20.31 -12.61 5.50
C ARG A 210 20.51 -12.13 6.93
N ALA A 211 21.78 -12.02 7.26
CA ALA A 211 22.26 -11.43 8.49
C ALA A 211 23.41 -10.49 8.17
N PHE A 212 23.55 -9.41 8.93
CA PHE A 212 24.63 -8.43 8.77
C PHE A 212 24.89 -7.70 10.08
N LEU A 213 26.09 -7.13 10.21
CA LEU A 213 26.49 -6.32 11.35
C LEU A 213 26.74 -4.89 10.90
N LEU A 214 25.85 -3.96 11.28
CA LEU A 214 26.08 -2.52 11.09
C LEU A 214 26.98 -2.00 12.22
N LYS A 215 27.94 -1.13 11.90
CA LYS A 215 28.85 -0.50 12.86
C LYS A 215 28.93 1.00 12.65
N GLY A 216 28.64 1.75 13.71
CA GLY A 216 28.54 3.22 13.73
C GLY A 216 28.09 3.73 15.11
N ARG A 217 27.73 5.01 15.24
CA ARG A 217 27.07 5.51 16.47
C ARG A 217 25.64 4.96 16.52
N VAL A 218 25.18 4.42 17.64
CA VAL A 218 23.83 3.83 17.78
C VAL A 218 23.01 4.65 18.76
N VAL A 219 21.83 5.09 18.34
CA VAL A 219 20.86 5.85 19.13
C VAL A 219 19.65 4.97 19.38
N THR A 220 19.47 4.44 20.61
CA THR A 220 18.49 3.35 20.81
C THR A 220 17.04 3.81 20.95
N MET A 221 16.80 5.11 21.17
CA MET A 221 15.50 5.71 21.54
C MET A 221 14.85 5.05 22.78
N ASP A 222 15.71 4.61 23.71
CA ASP A 222 15.33 4.12 25.05
C ASP A 222 15.60 5.19 26.14
N GLY A 223 15.70 6.47 25.75
CA GLY A 223 16.06 7.61 26.61
C GLY A 223 17.21 8.47 26.05
N GLU A 224 17.20 9.77 26.40
CA GLU A 224 18.12 10.82 25.92
C GLU A 224 19.62 10.53 26.08
N THR A 225 20.00 9.66 27.03
CA THR A 225 21.41 9.30 27.27
C THR A 225 21.83 7.98 26.62
N ASN A 226 20.91 7.27 25.97
CA ASN A 226 21.11 5.87 25.56
C ASN A 226 21.70 5.80 24.14
N VAL A 227 22.93 6.32 24.06
CA VAL A 227 23.72 6.47 22.82
C VAL A 227 25.05 5.73 22.97
N ILE A 228 25.41 4.95 21.96
CA ILE A 228 26.65 4.17 21.91
C ILE A 228 27.49 4.70 20.74
N ASN A 229 28.59 5.39 21.02
CA ASN A 229 29.35 6.13 20.02
C ASN A 229 30.13 5.23 19.05
N ASN A 230 30.54 4.05 19.51
CA ASN A 230 31.21 3.02 18.71
C ASN A 230 30.37 1.72 18.78
N GLY A 231 29.09 1.81 18.42
CA GLY A 231 28.14 0.72 18.53
C GLY A 231 28.22 -0.32 17.40
N ASN A 232 27.51 -1.41 17.62
CA ASN A 232 27.29 -2.51 16.69
C ASN A 232 25.80 -2.89 16.79
N VAL A 233 25.13 -3.06 15.64
CA VAL A 233 23.74 -3.56 15.55
C VAL A 233 23.77 -4.81 14.68
N MET A 234 23.46 -5.95 15.28
CA MET A 234 23.40 -7.23 14.59
C MET A 234 21.97 -7.48 14.10
N VAL A 235 21.81 -7.60 12.78
CA VAL A 235 20.55 -7.97 12.14
C VAL A 235 20.64 -9.41 11.63
N ARG A 236 19.60 -10.22 11.87
CA ARG A 236 19.45 -11.58 11.36
C ARG A 236 17.96 -11.92 11.26
N ASP A 237 17.56 -12.61 10.19
CA ASP A 237 16.19 -13.12 9.98
C ASP A 237 15.12 -12.00 10.12
N GLY A 238 15.46 -10.81 9.63
CA GLY A 238 14.65 -9.58 9.69
C GLY A 238 14.59 -8.86 11.04
N LYS A 239 15.28 -9.36 12.07
CA LYS A 239 15.27 -8.84 13.45
C LYS A 239 16.64 -8.40 13.95
N ILE A 240 16.63 -7.50 14.93
CA ILE A 240 17.82 -7.13 15.69
C ILE A 240 18.09 -8.25 16.70
N THR A 241 19.21 -8.96 16.59
CA THR A 241 19.59 -10.05 17.51
C THR A 241 20.62 -9.63 18.56
N GLY A 242 21.14 -8.39 18.48
CA GLY A 242 21.99 -7.82 19.53
C GLY A 242 22.47 -6.41 19.23
N VAL A 243 22.67 -5.62 20.30
CA VAL A 243 23.21 -4.25 20.25
C VAL A 243 24.31 -4.13 21.31
N TRP A 244 25.51 -3.65 20.95
CA TRP A 244 26.61 -3.47 21.92
C TRP A 244 27.67 -2.46 21.48
N ALA A 245 28.36 -1.88 22.47
CA ALA A 245 29.55 -1.05 22.25
C ALA A 245 30.79 -1.89 21.87
N SER A 246 31.59 -1.43 20.92
CA SER A 246 32.74 -2.17 20.34
C SER A 246 33.88 -2.45 21.33
N ASN A 247 33.86 -1.84 22.51
CA ASN A 247 34.78 -2.10 23.62
C ASN A 247 34.31 -3.24 24.55
N ASN A 248 33.03 -3.64 24.45
CA ASN A 248 32.41 -4.73 25.18
C ASN A 248 32.36 -6.02 24.34
N ASN A 249 32.11 -7.15 25.00
CA ASN A 249 31.81 -8.40 24.28
C ASN A 249 30.39 -8.33 23.68
N PRO A 250 30.14 -9.01 22.54
CA PRO A 250 28.78 -9.17 22.01
C PRO A 250 27.87 -9.93 23.00
N PRO A 251 26.54 -9.71 22.95
CA PRO A 251 25.57 -10.45 23.74
C PRO A 251 25.65 -11.97 23.52
N ALA A 252 25.30 -12.74 24.56
CA ALA A 252 25.26 -14.19 24.47
C ALA A 252 24.08 -14.64 23.59
N GLY A 253 24.36 -15.42 22.54
CA GLY A 253 23.36 -15.89 21.58
C GLY A 253 23.51 -15.30 20.18
N VAL A 254 24.26 -14.20 20.01
CA VAL A 254 24.54 -13.61 18.70
C VAL A 254 25.30 -14.60 17.80
N ASP A 255 24.76 -14.88 16.62
CA ASP A 255 25.36 -15.77 15.62
C ASP A 255 26.01 -15.01 14.46
N PHE A 256 27.34 -15.05 14.43
CA PHE A 256 28.20 -14.45 13.41
C PHE A 256 28.42 -15.33 12.16
N THR A 257 27.67 -16.43 12.00
CA THR A 257 27.78 -17.31 10.83
C THR A 257 27.30 -16.60 9.55
N ASP A 258 28.19 -16.51 8.57
CA ASP A 258 27.97 -15.88 7.25
C ASP A 258 27.50 -14.41 7.28
N VAL A 259 27.94 -13.67 8.30
CA VAL A 259 27.60 -12.26 8.56
C VAL A 259 28.62 -11.29 7.90
N PRO A 260 28.28 -10.56 6.82
CA PRO A 260 29.01 -9.37 6.41
C PRO A 260 28.98 -8.27 7.48
N ILE A 261 30.12 -7.58 7.64
CA ILE A 261 30.25 -6.41 8.51
C ILE A 261 30.21 -5.16 7.62
N VAL A 262 29.24 -4.29 7.86
CA VAL A 262 29.14 -2.97 7.24
C VAL A 262 29.67 -1.95 8.23
N GLU A 263 30.85 -1.40 7.94
CA GLU A 263 31.36 -0.21 8.59
C GLU A 263 30.64 0.99 7.95
N THR A 264 29.66 1.58 8.63
CA THR A 264 28.88 2.70 8.04
C THR A 264 29.50 4.06 8.31
N ASP A 265 30.34 4.19 9.36
CA ASP A 265 30.85 5.44 9.96
C ASP A 265 29.77 6.49 10.36
N GLY A 266 28.51 6.25 10.00
CA GLY A 266 27.32 7.02 10.32
C GLY A 266 26.73 6.75 11.71
N THR A 267 25.55 7.32 11.92
CA THR A 267 24.71 7.21 13.11
C THR A 267 23.43 6.46 12.77
N ILE A 268 23.16 5.39 13.50
CA ILE A 268 22.06 4.45 13.34
C ILE A 268 20.95 4.83 14.32
N TYR A 269 19.76 5.05 13.79
CA TYR A 269 18.50 5.34 14.49
C TYR A 269 17.48 4.24 14.18
N PRO A 270 16.39 4.11 14.96
CA PRO A 270 15.19 3.45 14.47
C PRO A 270 14.73 4.11 13.17
N GLY A 271 14.11 3.35 12.28
CA GLY A 271 13.44 3.90 11.10
C GLY A 271 12.41 4.96 11.50
N LEU A 272 12.24 5.98 10.66
CA LEU A 272 11.24 7.03 10.92
C LEU A 272 9.84 6.47 10.61
N ILE A 273 8.84 6.90 11.38
CA ILE A 273 7.45 6.45 11.20
C ILE A 273 6.58 7.66 10.85
N ASP A 274 5.89 7.54 9.72
CA ASP A 274 4.88 8.47 9.26
C ASP A 274 3.50 8.00 9.75
N LEU A 275 2.83 8.83 10.54
CA LEU A 275 1.49 8.58 11.07
C LEU A 275 0.41 9.46 10.43
N HIS A 276 0.78 10.28 9.45
CA HIS A 276 -0.19 10.97 8.63
C HIS A 276 0.40 11.34 7.26
N ASN A 277 -0.05 10.59 6.26
CA ASN A 277 0.20 10.87 4.85
C ASN A 277 -1.11 10.77 4.01
N HIS A 278 -1.05 11.14 2.73
CA HIS A 278 -2.02 10.75 1.69
C HIS A 278 -1.22 10.28 0.46
N VAL A 279 -0.63 9.09 0.59
CA VAL A 279 0.55 8.60 -0.14
C VAL A 279 0.39 8.72 -1.66
N HIS A 280 -0.79 8.42 -2.18
CA HIS A 280 -1.09 8.46 -3.62
C HIS A 280 -0.99 9.86 -4.25
N TYR A 281 -0.97 10.95 -3.47
CA TYR A 281 -0.74 12.31 -3.99
C TYR A 281 0.74 12.72 -4.05
N ASN A 282 1.69 11.98 -3.47
CA ASN A 282 3.07 12.47 -3.29
C ASN A 282 3.88 12.61 -4.60
N HIS A 283 3.41 11.98 -5.67
CA HIS A 283 3.89 12.20 -7.04
C HIS A 283 3.61 13.63 -7.57
N ILE A 284 2.71 14.38 -6.93
CA ILE A 284 2.32 15.76 -7.30
C ILE A 284 3.18 16.76 -6.50
N PRO A 285 3.87 17.71 -7.16
CA PRO A 285 4.63 18.75 -6.47
C PRO A 285 3.73 19.69 -5.66
N LEU A 286 4.29 20.29 -4.60
CA LEU A 286 3.66 21.35 -3.78
C LEU A 286 2.74 22.28 -4.60
N TRP A 287 1.52 22.45 -4.11
CA TRP A 287 0.45 23.19 -4.77
C TRP A 287 0.73 24.69 -4.73
N ASP A 288 0.64 25.33 -5.89
CA ASP A 288 1.07 26.71 -6.13
C ASP A 288 -0.16 27.55 -6.49
N PHE A 289 -0.94 27.88 -5.44
CA PHE A 289 -2.32 28.36 -5.55
C PHE A 289 -2.51 29.78 -5.01
N GLU A 290 -3.59 30.44 -5.46
CA GLU A 290 -4.13 31.64 -4.81
C GLU A 290 -5.38 31.26 -4.01
N VAL A 291 -5.50 31.75 -2.75
CA VAL A 291 -6.70 31.55 -1.93
C VAL A 291 -7.86 32.32 -2.54
N HIS A 292 -8.77 31.59 -3.20
CA HIS A 292 -9.89 32.14 -3.99
C HIS A 292 -10.95 32.90 -3.16
N LEU A 293 -10.93 32.75 -1.83
CA LEU A 293 -11.87 33.36 -0.90
C LEU A 293 -11.77 34.89 -0.86
N SER A 294 -12.84 35.56 -0.42
CA SER A 294 -12.75 36.99 -0.09
C SER A 294 -11.96 37.23 1.19
N ASP A 295 -11.37 38.41 1.36
CA ASP A 295 -10.58 38.76 2.56
C ASP A 295 -11.39 38.78 3.87
N SER A 296 -12.71 38.62 3.80
CA SER A 296 -13.61 38.43 4.95
C SER A 296 -13.94 36.97 5.27
N GLN A 297 -13.36 36.01 4.54
CA GLN A 297 -13.53 34.56 4.70
C GLN A 297 -12.20 33.81 4.96
N LYS A 298 -11.06 34.52 4.89
CA LYS A 298 -9.72 33.98 5.15
C LYS A 298 -9.39 33.95 6.65
N SER A 299 -8.33 33.24 7.02
CA SER A 299 -7.68 33.37 8.34
C SER A 299 -7.09 34.77 8.56
N GLU A 300 -6.63 35.08 9.77
CA GLU A 300 -5.97 36.38 10.06
C GLU A 300 -4.67 36.54 9.24
N GLU A 301 -4.05 35.41 8.91
CA GLU A 301 -2.84 35.21 8.13
C GLU A 301 -3.08 35.31 6.61
N GLY A 302 -4.33 35.14 6.17
CA GLY A 302 -4.71 35.17 4.75
C GLY A 302 -4.71 33.80 4.05
N GLY A 303 -4.75 32.70 4.80
CA GLY A 303 -5.02 31.33 4.33
C GLY A 303 -6.52 31.01 4.35
N TYR A 304 -6.85 29.71 4.30
CA TYR A 304 -8.18 29.19 4.61
C TYR A 304 -8.44 29.21 6.12
N THR A 305 -9.68 29.08 6.57
CA THR A 305 -10.00 28.93 8.01
C THR A 305 -10.27 27.49 8.45
N ASN A 306 -10.66 26.62 7.52
CA ASN A 306 -10.88 25.18 7.75
C ASN A 306 -10.76 24.38 6.45
N ARG A 307 -10.64 23.04 6.57
CA ARG A 307 -10.38 22.13 5.46
C ARG A 307 -11.44 22.12 4.35
N TYR A 308 -12.71 22.33 4.71
CA TYR A 308 -13.84 22.27 3.78
C TYR A 308 -13.84 23.41 2.74
N GLN A 309 -12.87 24.32 2.80
CA GLN A 309 -12.73 25.46 1.90
C GLN A 309 -11.79 25.21 0.72
N TRP A 310 -10.72 24.41 0.87
CA TRP A 310 -9.65 24.37 -0.14
C TRP A 310 -9.99 23.52 -1.37
N GLY A 311 -10.80 22.47 -1.24
CA GLY A 311 -11.26 21.65 -2.38
C GLY A 311 -12.11 22.45 -3.38
N ASN A 312 -12.85 23.45 -2.87
CA ASN A 312 -13.64 24.40 -3.67
C ASN A 312 -12.79 25.46 -4.42
N ASN A 313 -11.47 25.26 -4.53
CA ASN A 313 -10.63 26.14 -5.33
C ASN A 313 -10.66 25.72 -6.81
N TRP A 314 -10.88 26.69 -7.70
CA TRP A 314 -10.84 26.49 -9.16
C TRP A 314 -9.53 25.88 -9.68
N ASP A 315 -8.43 25.97 -8.92
CA ASP A 315 -7.14 25.36 -9.25
C ASP A 315 -6.98 23.92 -8.73
N TYR A 316 -7.87 23.47 -7.83
CA TYR A 316 -7.77 22.17 -7.16
C TYR A 316 -7.90 21.01 -8.15
N GLY A 317 -8.96 21.00 -8.96
CA GLY A 317 -9.12 20.03 -10.05
C GLY A 317 -7.91 20.00 -11.00
N PRO A 318 -7.54 21.14 -11.62
CA PRO A 318 -6.38 21.27 -12.51
C PRO A 318 -5.02 20.85 -11.94
N SER A 319 -4.79 20.97 -10.63
CA SER A 319 -3.50 20.66 -9.98
C SER A 319 -3.46 19.32 -9.24
N ILE A 320 -4.58 18.89 -8.67
CA ILE A 320 -4.66 17.81 -7.67
C ILE A 320 -5.53 16.66 -8.17
N THR A 321 -6.86 16.84 -8.23
CA THR A 321 -7.81 15.76 -8.61
C THR A 321 -7.44 15.15 -9.95
N TRP A 322 -7.24 15.96 -11.00
CA TRP A 322 -7.02 15.44 -12.35
C TRP A 322 -5.65 14.79 -12.51
N MET A 323 -4.65 15.16 -11.69
CA MET A 323 -3.36 14.45 -11.63
C MET A 323 -3.55 13.06 -11.02
N LYS A 324 -4.09 12.97 -9.79
CA LYS A 324 -4.41 11.68 -9.13
C LYS A 324 -5.24 10.78 -10.05
N THR A 325 -6.40 11.27 -10.48
CA THR A 325 -7.45 10.43 -11.11
C THR A 325 -7.09 10.00 -12.51
N ASN A 326 -6.36 10.80 -13.30
CA ASN A 326 -5.87 10.33 -14.59
C ASN A 326 -4.82 9.22 -14.42
N ILE A 327 -3.89 9.36 -13.46
CA ILE A 327 -2.83 8.38 -13.18
C ILE A 327 -3.44 7.03 -12.73
N GLN A 328 -4.37 7.07 -11.79
CA GLN A 328 -5.03 5.87 -11.24
C GLN A 328 -6.07 5.25 -12.19
N SER A 329 -6.61 6.00 -13.15
CA SER A 329 -7.69 5.50 -14.03
C SER A 329 -7.20 4.40 -14.96
N SER A 330 -7.83 3.22 -14.82
CA SER A 330 -7.53 2.01 -15.59
C SER A 330 -7.99 2.04 -17.05
N TYR A 331 -8.58 3.16 -17.48
CA TYR A 331 -8.91 3.49 -18.87
C TYR A 331 -8.12 4.70 -19.41
N ARG A 332 -7.18 5.28 -18.63
CA ARG A 332 -6.30 6.39 -19.02
C ARG A 332 -4.82 6.03 -18.95
N TRP A 333 -4.28 5.86 -17.74
CA TRP A 333 -2.87 5.53 -17.53
C TRP A 333 -2.67 4.19 -16.81
N ASP A 334 -3.61 3.77 -15.94
CA ASP A 334 -3.57 2.49 -15.20
C ASP A 334 -2.37 2.34 -14.24
N MET A 335 -1.82 3.47 -13.76
CA MET A 335 -0.52 3.54 -13.06
C MET A 335 -0.63 3.68 -11.52
N ALA A 336 -1.60 3.00 -10.90
CA ALA A 336 -1.79 3.06 -9.45
C ALA A 336 -0.61 2.42 -8.68
N SER A 337 -0.09 1.29 -9.16
CA SER A 337 1.05 0.58 -8.58
C SER A 337 2.32 1.44 -8.57
N GLU A 338 2.62 2.07 -9.71
CA GLU A 338 3.78 2.94 -9.90
C GLU A 338 3.69 4.19 -9.04
N GLN A 339 2.51 4.81 -8.97
CA GLN A 339 2.25 5.99 -8.14
C GLN A 339 2.57 5.74 -6.67
N MET A 340 2.17 4.59 -6.14
CA MET A 340 2.44 4.19 -4.75
C MET A 340 3.92 3.85 -4.54
N LYS A 341 4.54 3.05 -5.42
CA LYS A 341 5.98 2.73 -5.35
C LYS A 341 6.85 3.99 -5.42
N TYR A 342 6.48 4.99 -6.23
CA TYR A 342 7.22 6.26 -6.30
C TYR A 342 7.16 7.04 -4.98
N ALA A 343 5.98 7.07 -4.34
CA ALA A 343 5.78 7.69 -3.04
C ALA A 343 6.51 6.93 -1.92
N GLU A 344 6.57 5.59 -1.98
CA GLU A 344 7.44 4.81 -1.11
C GLU A 344 8.93 5.18 -1.27
N VAL A 345 9.43 5.38 -2.50
CA VAL A 345 10.82 5.83 -2.73
C VAL A 345 11.07 7.22 -2.14
N GLN A 346 10.12 8.16 -2.25
CA GLN A 346 10.18 9.46 -1.56
C GLN A 346 10.33 9.28 -0.03
N ALA A 347 9.61 8.32 0.56
CA ALA A 347 9.63 8.04 1.99
C ALA A 347 10.94 7.37 2.45
N VAL A 348 11.35 6.24 1.85
CA VAL A 348 12.59 5.55 2.26
C VAL A 348 13.84 6.38 1.97
N SER A 349 13.78 7.32 1.02
CA SER A 349 14.87 8.28 0.79
C SER A 349 15.11 9.25 1.94
N GLY A 350 14.10 9.47 2.79
CA GLY A 350 14.22 10.18 4.07
C GLY A 350 14.43 9.27 5.28
N GLY A 351 14.55 7.96 5.11
CA GLY A 351 14.64 7.01 6.23
C GLY A 351 13.32 6.62 6.89
N VAL A 352 12.18 6.93 6.25
CA VAL A 352 10.86 6.44 6.70
C VAL A 352 10.75 4.95 6.39
N THR A 353 10.30 4.17 7.37
CA THR A 353 10.17 2.70 7.27
C THR A 353 8.73 2.20 7.42
N ALA A 354 7.82 3.08 7.83
CA ALA A 354 6.39 2.83 7.89
C ALA A 354 5.59 4.12 7.64
N MET A 355 4.45 4.03 6.95
CA MET A 355 3.55 5.14 6.68
C MET A 355 2.07 4.78 6.78
N GLN A 356 1.28 5.64 7.43
CA GLN A 356 -0.18 5.74 7.29
C GLN A 356 -0.50 6.56 6.03
N GLY A 357 -1.63 6.32 5.36
CA GLY A 357 -2.15 7.21 4.31
C GLY A 357 -2.41 6.54 2.96
N SER A 358 -2.55 5.22 2.92
CA SER A 358 -2.63 4.46 1.67
C SER A 358 -4.08 4.25 1.18
N PRO A 359 -4.31 4.03 -0.13
CA PRO A 359 -5.60 3.54 -0.61
C PRO A 359 -5.97 2.20 0.03
N SER A 360 -7.24 1.99 0.35
CA SER A 360 -7.73 0.78 1.06
C SER A 360 -8.10 -0.39 0.14
N SER A 361 -7.63 -0.41 -1.12
CA SER A 361 -7.90 -1.49 -2.08
C SER A 361 -6.89 -1.51 -3.23
N GLY A 362 -6.73 -2.67 -3.88
CA GLY A 362 -5.73 -2.90 -4.95
C GLY A 362 -4.29 -3.02 -4.45
N THR A 363 -4.10 -3.18 -3.15
CA THR A 363 -2.88 -2.80 -2.43
C THR A 363 -1.71 -3.80 -2.54
N GLN A 364 -1.99 -4.99 -3.10
CA GLN A 364 -1.04 -6.10 -3.24
C GLN A 364 0.21 -5.78 -4.11
N ALA A 365 0.25 -4.61 -4.74
CA ALA A 365 1.37 -4.13 -5.54
C ALA A 365 2.29 -3.12 -4.83
N TRP A 366 2.03 -2.79 -3.54
CA TRP A 366 2.87 -1.84 -2.77
C TRP A 366 2.93 -2.08 -1.25
N ASP A 367 2.08 -2.93 -0.66
CA ASP A 367 1.91 -3.01 0.81
C ASP A 367 3.15 -3.32 1.67
N SER A 368 4.20 -3.90 1.09
CA SER A 368 5.41 -4.30 1.82
C SER A 368 6.71 -4.27 1.00
N ILE A 369 6.79 -3.44 -0.06
CA ILE A 369 7.96 -3.44 -0.96
C ILE A 369 9.14 -2.66 -0.36
N LEU A 370 8.93 -1.41 0.04
CA LEU A 370 9.98 -0.50 0.53
C LEU A 370 9.69 0.02 1.94
N SER A 371 8.43 0.35 2.25
CA SER A 371 7.97 0.86 3.54
C SER A 371 6.69 0.13 3.97
N ARG A 372 6.49 -0.06 5.27
CA ARG A 372 5.23 -0.66 5.77
C ARG A 372 4.07 0.28 5.52
N ASN A 373 2.96 -0.25 5.03
CA ASN A 373 1.66 0.39 5.21
C ASN A 373 1.22 0.19 6.68
N VAL A 374 1.00 1.27 7.44
CA VAL A 374 0.59 1.22 8.86
C VAL A 374 -0.84 0.69 9.01
N GLU A 375 -1.68 0.88 8.00
CA GLU A 375 -3.12 0.61 8.07
C GLU A 375 -3.51 -0.85 7.80
N LEU A 376 -2.51 -1.73 7.65
CA LEU A 376 -2.69 -3.13 7.30
C LEU A 376 -1.98 -4.07 8.28
N TYR A 377 -2.20 -5.38 8.06
CA TYR A 377 -1.68 -6.48 8.86
C TYR A 377 -0.16 -6.41 9.09
N ASN A 378 0.24 -5.95 10.28
CA ASN A 378 1.64 -5.85 10.70
C ASN A 378 1.86 -6.60 12.00
N PHE A 379 3.01 -7.27 12.13
CA PHE A 379 3.48 -7.91 13.36
C PHE A 379 2.53 -8.97 13.99
N GLY A 380 1.52 -9.42 13.26
CA GLY A 380 0.48 -10.34 13.74
C GLY A 380 -0.81 -9.65 14.21
N GLN A 381 -1.01 -8.36 13.87
CA GLN A 381 -2.08 -7.50 14.35
C GLN A 381 -2.73 -6.72 13.19
N ASP A 382 -4.02 -6.41 13.33
CA ASP A 382 -4.85 -5.74 12.32
C ASP A 382 -5.87 -4.80 12.99
N GLY A 383 -5.43 -4.12 14.05
CA GLY A 383 -6.28 -3.27 14.91
C GLY A 383 -6.32 -1.80 14.49
N ILE A 384 -5.92 -1.47 13.27
CA ILE A 384 -5.84 -0.08 12.80
C ILE A 384 -7.15 0.32 12.12
N SER A 385 -7.55 1.59 12.23
CA SER A 385 -8.72 2.13 11.55
C SER A 385 -8.50 3.61 11.24
N THR A 386 -9.08 4.10 10.14
CA THR A 386 -8.82 5.47 9.64
C THR A 386 -10.11 6.18 9.24
N CYS A 387 -10.17 7.47 9.55
CA CYS A 387 -11.21 8.41 9.14
C CYS A 387 -10.58 9.71 8.63
N ALA A 388 -10.17 9.74 7.36
CA ALA A 388 -9.79 10.99 6.70
C ALA A 388 -11.02 11.89 6.45
N VAL A 389 -12.03 11.34 5.76
CA VAL A 389 -13.26 12.05 5.36
C VAL A 389 -14.48 11.15 5.58
N CYS A 390 -14.73 10.74 6.83
CA CYS A 390 -15.85 9.84 7.19
C CYS A 390 -17.02 10.50 7.95
N GLY A 391 -17.08 11.84 8.01
CA GLY A 391 -18.15 12.56 8.71
C GLY A 391 -18.18 12.35 10.23
N ALA A 392 -17.04 12.08 10.88
CA ALA A 392 -17.02 11.66 12.29
C ALA A 392 -17.69 12.64 13.27
N ALA A 393 -17.77 13.93 12.92
CA ALA A 393 -18.48 14.95 13.70
C ALA A 393 -20.01 14.93 13.54
N ASP A 394 -20.53 14.44 12.41
CA ASP A 394 -21.93 14.60 12.00
C ASP A 394 -22.94 13.85 12.89
N ASP A 395 -24.15 14.39 13.06
CA ASP A 395 -25.13 13.94 14.07
C ASP A 395 -25.53 12.44 13.98
N ASP A 396 -25.39 11.82 12.80
CA ASP A 396 -25.70 10.42 12.52
C ASP A 396 -24.49 9.47 12.58
N TYR A 397 -23.25 9.97 12.47
CA TYR A 397 -22.06 9.14 12.68
C TYR A 397 -21.95 8.69 14.15
N THR A 398 -22.21 7.41 14.40
CA THR A 398 -22.22 6.84 15.76
C THR A 398 -20.85 6.36 16.26
N GLY A 399 -19.92 6.02 15.35
CA GLY A 399 -18.62 5.38 15.68
C GLY A 399 -18.71 4.10 16.52
N SER A 400 -19.88 3.48 16.61
CA SER A 400 -20.17 2.38 17.55
C SER A 400 -19.36 1.09 17.32
N HIS A 401 -18.80 0.90 16.12
CA HIS A 401 -17.86 -0.19 15.83
C HIS A 401 -16.51 0.04 16.54
N LEU A 402 -15.94 1.25 16.45
CA LEU A 402 -14.67 1.63 17.10
C LEU A 402 -14.76 1.44 18.62
N ILE A 403 -15.86 1.92 19.23
CA ILE A 403 -16.13 1.74 20.66
C ILE A 403 -16.20 0.25 21.01
N SER A 404 -16.83 -0.58 20.16
CA SER A 404 -16.91 -2.04 20.37
C SER A 404 -15.55 -2.74 20.21
N GLN A 405 -14.68 -2.25 19.32
CA GLN A 405 -13.32 -2.76 19.12
C GLN A 405 -12.40 -2.38 20.29
N SER A 406 -12.51 -1.17 20.82
CA SER A 406 -11.84 -0.73 22.05
C SER A 406 -12.31 -1.52 23.28
N GLU A 407 -13.63 -1.64 23.50
CA GLU A 407 -14.18 -2.47 24.59
C GLU A 407 -13.78 -3.95 24.50
N ALA A 408 -13.45 -4.44 23.31
CA ALA A 408 -12.94 -5.80 23.06
C ALA A 408 -11.40 -5.92 23.16
N GLY A 409 -10.66 -4.81 23.17
CA GLY A 409 -9.20 -4.80 23.06
C GLY A 409 -8.66 -5.26 21.71
N THR A 410 -9.42 -5.02 20.63
CA THR A 410 -9.04 -5.34 19.24
C THR A 410 -8.80 -4.11 18.37
N LEU A 411 -8.84 -2.91 18.96
CA LEU A 411 -8.34 -1.68 18.33
C LEU A 411 -6.93 -1.39 18.88
N ASN A 412 -6.03 -1.03 17.99
CA ASN A 412 -4.68 -0.54 18.27
C ASN A 412 -4.64 0.99 18.16
N ALA A 413 -5.21 1.54 17.09
CA ALA A 413 -5.29 2.98 16.85
C ALA A 413 -6.46 3.32 15.91
N TRP A 414 -7.06 4.50 16.12
CA TRP A 414 -7.99 5.14 15.20
C TRP A 414 -7.47 6.52 14.79
N PHE A 415 -7.04 6.64 13.53
CA PHE A 415 -6.60 7.88 12.91
C PHE A 415 -7.79 8.72 12.48
N VAL A 416 -7.87 9.98 12.91
CA VAL A 416 -8.96 10.89 12.50
C VAL A 416 -8.48 12.32 12.27
N HIS A 417 -8.76 12.85 11.08
CA HIS A 417 -8.62 14.28 10.78
C HIS A 417 -9.64 15.06 11.59
N LEU A 418 -9.16 15.88 12.53
CA LEU A 418 -10.01 16.51 13.53
C LEU A 418 -9.49 17.89 13.92
N SER A 419 -10.38 18.88 13.92
CA SER A 419 -10.05 20.27 14.20
C SER A 419 -8.97 20.85 13.29
N GLU A 420 -8.95 20.39 12.03
CA GLU A 420 -8.10 20.91 10.97
C GLU A 420 -8.61 22.28 10.51
N GLY A 421 -7.82 23.32 10.78
CA GLY A 421 -8.19 24.72 10.59
C GLY A 421 -7.85 25.58 11.80
N VAL A 422 -8.32 26.82 11.78
CA VAL A 422 -8.07 27.85 12.80
C VAL A 422 -9.36 28.53 13.29
N ASP A 423 -10.53 28.03 12.89
CA ASP A 423 -11.84 28.58 13.30
C ASP A 423 -12.61 27.73 14.30
N GLN A 424 -13.71 28.32 14.81
CA GLN A 424 -14.58 27.70 15.80
C GLN A 424 -15.32 26.47 15.25
N SER A 425 -15.60 26.37 13.94
CA SER A 425 -16.24 25.18 13.37
C SER A 425 -15.31 23.96 13.43
N SER A 426 -14.05 24.10 13.00
CA SER A 426 -13.04 23.04 13.19
C SER A 426 -12.93 22.66 14.66
N LYS A 427 -12.93 23.64 15.58
CA LYS A 427 -12.83 23.40 17.02
C LYS A 427 -14.05 22.66 17.61
N ASP A 428 -15.25 22.92 17.11
CA ASP A 428 -16.49 22.30 17.58
C ASP A 428 -16.57 20.80 17.20
N GLU A 429 -15.81 20.34 16.19
CA GLU A 429 -15.71 18.93 15.80
C GLU A 429 -15.21 18.03 16.95
N PHE A 430 -14.18 18.47 17.68
CA PHE A 430 -13.64 17.72 18.81
C PHE A 430 -14.68 17.55 19.91
N ASP A 431 -15.46 18.60 20.20
CA ASP A 431 -16.53 18.54 21.17
C ASP A 431 -17.64 17.57 20.70
N ALA A 432 -17.90 17.44 19.39
CA ALA A 432 -18.81 16.43 18.86
C ALA A 432 -18.31 15.00 19.11
N LEU A 433 -17.06 14.68 18.75
CA LEU A 433 -16.47 13.35 18.98
C LEU A 433 -16.37 13.02 20.48
N TRP A 434 -15.98 14.00 21.31
CA TRP A 434 -15.90 13.83 22.77
C TRP A 434 -17.28 13.52 23.37
N ASN A 435 -18.35 14.20 22.95
CA ASN A 435 -19.71 13.93 23.42
C ASN A 435 -20.27 12.58 22.94
N LYS A 436 -19.76 12.03 21.84
CA LYS A 436 -20.05 10.66 21.36
C LYS A 436 -19.25 9.57 22.11
N GLY A 437 -18.17 9.94 22.78
CA GLY A 437 -17.23 9.00 23.42
C GLY A 437 -16.17 8.43 22.45
N LEU A 438 -15.89 9.13 21.35
CA LEU A 438 -14.94 8.71 20.30
C LEU A 438 -13.53 9.29 20.49
N ILE A 439 -13.31 10.09 21.52
CA ILE A 439 -11.98 10.46 21.99
C ILE A 439 -11.64 9.51 23.15
N MET A 440 -10.77 8.55 22.87
CA MET A 440 -10.40 7.41 23.71
C MET A 440 -8.89 7.14 23.59
N ASP A 441 -8.36 6.10 24.25
CA ASP A 441 -6.91 5.82 24.35
C ASP A 441 -6.29 5.65 22.94
N GLU A 442 -6.99 4.88 22.11
CA GLU A 442 -6.61 4.57 20.73
C GLU A 442 -6.81 5.73 19.75
N THR A 443 -7.41 6.87 20.15
CA THR A 443 -7.71 7.97 19.22
C THR A 443 -6.45 8.80 18.91
N ILE A 444 -6.02 8.77 17.65
CA ILE A 444 -4.94 9.61 17.12
C ILE A 444 -5.56 10.79 16.37
N VAL A 445 -5.45 11.97 16.96
CA VAL A 445 -5.95 13.24 16.41
C VAL A 445 -4.95 13.77 15.38
N ILE A 446 -5.35 13.83 14.12
CA ILE A 446 -4.56 14.39 13.03
C ILE A 446 -4.80 15.92 12.94
N HIS A 447 -3.70 16.66 12.81
CA HIS A 447 -3.58 18.13 12.89
C HIS A 447 -3.94 18.73 14.26
N GLY A 448 -5.20 18.66 14.69
CA GLY A 448 -5.68 19.27 15.94
C GLY A 448 -5.53 20.80 16.01
N THR A 449 -5.40 21.50 14.87
CA THR A 449 -4.92 22.89 14.80
C THR A 449 -5.81 23.91 15.50
N ALA A 450 -7.13 23.72 15.52
CA ALA A 450 -8.06 24.63 16.21
C ALA A 450 -8.26 24.33 17.72
N LEU A 451 -7.60 23.29 18.26
CA LEU A 451 -7.78 22.87 19.65
C LEU A 451 -7.13 23.85 20.65
N ASP A 452 -7.70 23.91 21.88
CA ASP A 452 -7.07 24.64 22.98
C ASP A 452 -6.66 23.75 24.17
N SER A 453 -5.99 24.35 25.14
CA SER A 453 -5.46 23.67 26.34
C SER A 453 -6.51 22.88 27.14
N SER A 454 -7.81 23.19 27.03
CA SER A 454 -8.88 22.42 27.67
C SER A 454 -9.21 21.14 26.90
N GLN A 455 -9.24 21.19 25.57
CA GLN A 455 -9.43 20.02 24.72
C GLN A 455 -8.18 19.10 24.73
N PHE A 456 -6.97 19.67 24.76
CA PHE A 456 -5.76 18.88 25.06
C PHE A 456 -5.77 18.26 26.46
N THR A 457 -6.35 18.93 27.47
CA THR A 457 -6.55 18.32 28.80
C THR A 457 -7.57 17.17 28.76
N GLN A 458 -8.53 17.21 27.83
CA GLN A 458 -9.47 16.10 27.60
C GLN A 458 -8.77 14.91 26.92
N MET A 459 -7.98 15.13 25.85
CA MET A 459 -7.14 14.08 25.23
C MET A 459 -6.22 13.39 26.24
N ALA A 460 -5.42 14.16 26.98
CA ALA A 460 -4.52 13.64 28.01
C ALA A 460 -5.24 12.96 29.20
N SER A 461 -6.56 13.16 29.37
CA SER A 461 -7.35 12.46 30.38
C SER A 461 -7.79 11.06 29.97
N VAL A 462 -7.70 10.74 28.68
CA VAL A 462 -7.97 9.41 28.10
C VAL A 462 -6.75 8.78 27.40
N ASN A 463 -5.61 9.48 27.36
CA ASN A 463 -4.34 9.09 26.72
C ASN A 463 -4.30 9.18 25.17
N SER A 464 -5.32 9.80 24.56
CA SER A 464 -5.36 10.14 23.12
C SER A 464 -4.15 10.99 22.67
N GLU A 465 -3.61 10.68 21.48
CA GLU A 465 -2.39 11.27 20.92
C GLU A 465 -2.66 12.29 19.78
N LEU A 466 -1.63 13.07 19.41
CA LEU A 466 -1.66 14.13 18.41
C LEU A 466 -0.62 13.92 17.30
N VAL A 467 -1.01 14.04 16.04
CA VAL A 467 -0.09 14.12 14.88
C VAL A 467 -0.03 15.55 14.36
N TRP A 468 1.18 16.11 14.31
CA TRP A 468 1.47 17.50 13.95
C TRP A 468 2.13 17.59 12.57
N SER A 469 1.52 18.39 11.68
CA SER A 469 1.95 18.59 10.28
C SER A 469 2.16 20.08 9.99
N PRO A 470 3.21 20.69 10.56
CA PRO A 470 3.38 22.15 10.56
C PRO A 470 3.45 22.77 9.17
N LEU A 471 4.07 22.14 8.17
CA LEU A 471 4.18 22.73 6.83
C LEU A 471 2.81 22.83 6.15
N SER A 472 2.00 21.77 6.23
CA SER A 472 0.65 21.77 5.66
C SER A 472 -0.28 22.75 6.39
N ASN A 473 -0.22 22.80 7.73
CA ASN A 473 -0.97 23.80 8.49
C ASN A 473 -0.59 25.23 8.09
N LEU A 474 0.70 25.53 7.95
CA LEU A 474 1.20 26.85 7.54
C LEU A 474 0.83 27.18 6.08
N LEU A 475 0.90 26.21 5.16
CA LEU A 475 0.56 26.43 3.74
C LEU A 475 -0.96 26.51 3.47
N LEU A 476 -1.81 25.83 4.24
CA LEU A 476 -3.26 25.91 4.07
C LEU A 476 -3.90 27.01 4.93
N TYR A 477 -3.56 27.09 6.21
CA TYR A 477 -4.26 27.93 7.21
C TYR A 477 -3.44 29.16 7.63
N GLY A 478 -2.11 29.06 7.64
CA GLY A 478 -1.18 30.16 7.97
C GLY A 478 -0.65 30.15 9.40
N ASP A 479 -1.27 29.39 10.29
CA ASP A 479 -0.80 29.09 11.65
C ASP A 479 -0.87 27.57 11.90
N THR A 480 -0.28 27.09 12.99
CA THR A 480 -0.21 25.66 13.31
C THR A 480 -0.45 25.39 14.80
N THR A 481 -0.73 24.12 15.11
CA THR A 481 -1.22 23.62 16.40
C THR A 481 -0.38 24.06 17.60
N ASP A 482 -1.03 24.43 18.72
CA ASP A 482 -0.36 24.73 19.99
C ASP A 482 0.14 23.44 20.68
N VAL A 483 1.16 22.84 20.07
CA VAL A 483 1.89 21.68 20.58
C VAL A 483 2.53 21.92 21.96
N VAL A 484 2.73 23.19 22.35
CA VAL A 484 3.22 23.56 23.67
C VAL A 484 2.12 23.40 24.71
N ALA A 485 0.87 23.74 24.40
CA ALA A 485 -0.28 23.42 25.25
C ALA A 485 -0.58 21.90 25.27
N ALA A 486 -0.46 21.20 24.14
CA ALA A 486 -0.64 19.76 24.07
C ALA A 486 0.36 19.01 24.99
N HIS A 487 1.66 19.28 24.85
CA HIS A 487 2.69 18.69 25.70
C HIS A 487 2.55 19.11 27.18
N GLN A 488 2.09 20.34 27.48
CA GLN A 488 1.82 20.76 28.86
C GLN A 488 0.60 20.10 29.49
N ALA A 489 -0.38 19.66 28.69
CA ALA A 489 -1.49 18.83 29.15
C ALA A 489 -1.06 17.38 29.40
N GLY A 490 -0.02 16.90 28.71
CA GLY A 490 0.47 15.53 28.75
C GLY A 490 0.07 14.69 27.54
N VAL A 491 -0.36 15.32 26.44
CA VAL A 491 -0.64 14.67 25.15
C VAL A 491 0.69 14.26 24.50
N SER A 492 0.78 13.01 24.06
CA SER A 492 1.90 12.55 23.22
C SER A 492 1.76 13.08 21.80
N ILE A 493 2.89 13.38 21.16
CA ILE A 493 2.96 14.10 19.88
C ILE A 493 3.86 13.32 18.92
N SER A 494 3.39 13.14 17.69
CA SER A 494 4.18 12.70 16.54
C SER A 494 4.23 13.78 15.46
N ILE A 495 5.28 13.81 14.63
CA ILE A 495 5.43 14.71 13.48
C ILE A 495 5.25 13.91 12.19
N SER A 496 4.42 14.38 11.26
CA SER A 496 4.17 13.70 9.98
C SER A 496 3.78 14.70 8.87
N PRO A 497 4.16 14.47 7.62
CA PRO A 497 4.10 15.45 6.54
C PRO A 497 2.71 15.82 6.00
N ASP A 498 1.65 15.03 6.25
CA ASP A 498 0.31 15.16 5.64
C ASP A 498 0.23 14.72 4.16
N TRP A 499 0.84 15.41 3.19
CA TRP A 499 0.84 15.00 1.76
C TRP A 499 1.68 15.91 0.87
N GLY A 500 2.22 15.40 -0.24
CA GLY A 500 3.06 16.17 -1.18
C GLY A 500 2.52 17.54 -1.64
N PRO A 501 1.20 17.73 -1.86
CA PRO A 501 0.62 19.02 -2.23
C PRO A 501 0.71 20.17 -1.20
N SER A 502 0.78 19.94 0.11
CA SER A 502 1.04 21.02 1.11
C SER A 502 2.01 20.65 2.24
N GLY A 503 2.52 19.44 2.25
CA GLY A 503 3.45 18.90 3.23
C GLY A 503 4.91 18.85 2.77
N SER A 504 5.77 18.27 3.61
CA SER A 504 7.12 17.87 3.18
C SER A 504 7.11 16.50 2.49
N LYS A 505 8.14 16.19 1.69
CA LYS A 505 8.23 14.91 0.97
C LYS A 505 8.31 13.66 1.89
N ASN A 506 8.72 13.84 3.15
CA ASN A 506 8.79 12.81 4.21
C ASN A 506 9.10 13.44 5.59
N ASN A 507 9.08 12.65 6.67
CA ASN A 507 9.32 13.11 8.05
C ASN A 507 10.71 13.75 8.26
N LEU A 508 11.75 13.32 7.55
CA LEU A 508 13.09 13.90 7.67
C LEU A 508 13.07 15.39 7.30
N HIS A 509 12.25 15.76 6.32
CA HIS A 509 12.08 17.16 5.91
C HIS A 509 11.09 17.92 6.81
N GLU A 510 9.98 17.29 7.23
CA GLU A 510 9.00 17.89 8.15
C GLU A 510 9.61 18.23 9.52
N LEU A 511 10.53 17.38 10.01
CA LEU A 511 11.32 17.58 11.23
C LEU A 511 12.11 18.91 11.22
N LYS A 512 12.52 19.42 10.05
CA LYS A 512 13.20 20.73 9.91
C LYS A 512 12.22 21.88 10.07
N VAL A 513 10.99 21.73 9.57
CA VAL A 513 9.93 22.72 9.74
C VAL A 513 9.53 22.80 11.21
N ALA A 514 9.37 21.65 11.86
CA ALA A 514 9.14 21.54 13.30
C ALA A 514 10.28 22.14 14.15
N ASP A 515 11.55 21.85 13.84
CA ASP A 515 12.71 22.45 14.52
C ASP A 515 12.79 23.97 14.31
N MET A 516 12.51 24.44 13.10
CA MET A 516 12.54 25.87 12.78
C MET A 516 11.43 26.63 13.51
N TRP A 517 10.21 26.07 13.57
CA TRP A 517 9.10 26.61 14.36
C TRP A 517 9.40 26.57 15.87
N ASN A 518 9.91 25.45 16.38
CA ASN A 518 10.35 25.32 17.78
C ASN A 518 11.37 26.41 18.14
N SER A 519 12.39 26.59 17.30
CA SER A 519 13.48 27.55 17.52
C SER A 519 13.06 29.01 17.44
N ASN A 520 12.18 29.38 16.49
CA ASN A 520 11.81 30.79 16.25
C ASN A 520 10.56 31.23 17.02
N ASN A 521 9.55 30.36 17.14
CA ASN A 521 8.22 30.71 17.63
C ASN A 521 7.99 30.14 19.04
N LEU A 522 8.42 28.91 19.31
CA LEU A 522 8.26 28.26 20.62
C LEU A 522 9.41 28.57 21.62
N ASN A 523 10.43 29.32 21.19
CA ASN A 523 11.63 29.69 21.98
C ASN A 523 12.54 28.51 22.37
N GLY A 524 12.54 27.42 21.58
CA GLY A 524 13.29 26.19 21.87
C GLY A 524 12.67 25.42 23.05
N TYR A 525 11.35 25.22 23.00
CA TYR A 525 10.59 24.55 24.05
C TYR A 525 10.89 23.05 24.11
N PHE A 526 10.91 22.38 22.95
CA PHE A 526 11.29 20.97 22.83
C PHE A 526 12.81 20.84 22.68
N SER A 527 13.40 19.82 23.30
CA SER A 527 14.80 19.45 23.06
C SER A 527 14.98 18.74 21.71
N ASN A 528 16.23 18.68 21.21
CA ASN A 528 16.55 17.89 20.02
C ASN A 528 16.11 16.42 20.18
N TYR A 529 16.26 15.85 21.38
CA TYR A 529 15.82 14.49 21.69
C TYR A 529 14.30 14.32 21.51
N GLN A 530 13.49 15.23 22.07
CA GLN A 530 12.03 15.16 21.95
C GLN A 530 11.54 15.30 20.51
N LEU A 531 12.18 16.16 19.70
CA LEU A 531 11.89 16.26 18.27
C LEU A 531 12.19 14.96 17.50
N VAL A 532 13.16 14.17 17.95
CA VAL A 532 13.45 12.84 17.39
C VAL A 532 12.53 11.75 17.93
N GLU A 533 12.10 11.83 19.20
CA GLU A 533 11.05 10.96 19.75
C GLU A 533 9.75 11.06 18.93
N MET A 534 9.36 12.27 18.52
CA MET A 534 8.19 12.56 17.68
C MET A 534 8.20 11.91 16.28
N VAL A 535 9.33 11.38 15.81
CA VAL A 535 9.43 10.69 14.50
C VAL A 535 9.91 9.24 14.61
N THR A 536 10.11 8.71 15.82
CA THR A 536 10.60 7.33 16.03
C THR A 536 9.86 6.58 17.14
N SER A 537 10.01 6.99 18.40
CA SER A 537 9.47 6.27 19.55
C SER A 537 8.00 6.58 19.81
N ASN A 538 7.59 7.85 19.74
CA ASN A 538 6.20 8.26 19.96
C ASN A 538 5.26 7.64 18.93
N PRO A 539 5.53 7.69 17.61
CA PRO A 539 4.63 7.08 16.63
C PRO A 539 4.56 5.54 16.72
N ALA A 540 5.62 4.88 17.24
CA ALA A 540 5.56 3.45 17.57
C ALA A 540 4.77 3.17 18.86
N ASP A 541 4.77 4.09 19.83
CA ASP A 541 3.96 3.95 21.05
C ASP A 541 2.47 4.15 20.74
N ALA A 542 2.14 5.20 19.97
CA ALA A 542 0.78 5.58 19.55
C ALA A 542 0.01 4.46 18.80
N THR A 543 0.73 3.62 18.04
CA THR A 543 0.16 2.51 17.25
C THR A 543 0.16 1.17 18.02
N GLY A 544 0.66 1.14 19.25
CA GLY A 544 0.93 -0.08 20.00
C GLY A 544 2.11 -0.90 19.45
N TRP A 545 2.88 -0.34 18.51
CA TRP A 545 4.00 -0.97 17.80
C TRP A 545 5.33 -0.97 18.59
N ALA A 546 5.37 -0.35 19.76
CA ALA A 546 6.51 -0.31 20.70
C ALA A 546 7.21 -1.67 21.00
N PRO A 547 6.52 -2.83 21.00
CA PRO A 547 7.16 -4.15 21.15
C PRO A 547 7.92 -4.62 19.90
N PHE A 548 7.78 -3.93 18.77
CA PHE A 548 8.21 -4.39 17.44
C PHE A 548 9.20 -3.45 16.76
N VAL A 549 9.00 -2.13 16.82
CA VAL A 549 9.79 -1.10 16.10
C VAL A 549 9.96 0.20 16.93
N GLY A 550 10.43 1.28 16.31
CA GLY A 550 10.61 2.61 16.94
C GLY A 550 11.79 2.74 17.91
N ARG A 551 12.49 1.65 18.23
CA ARG A 551 13.65 1.59 19.15
C ARG A 551 14.66 0.55 18.71
N ILE A 552 15.96 0.81 18.87
CA ILE A 552 17.02 -0.17 18.55
C ILE A 552 17.30 -1.06 19.76
N LYS A 553 16.64 -2.22 19.83
CA LYS A 553 16.78 -3.23 20.89
C LYS A 553 16.79 -4.63 20.29
N ALA A 554 17.27 -5.62 21.03
CA ALA A 554 17.13 -7.03 20.62
C ALA A 554 15.66 -7.47 20.55
N ASP A 555 15.39 -8.49 19.73
CA ASP A 555 14.09 -9.11 19.43
C ASP A 555 13.06 -8.23 18.67
N LEU A 556 13.32 -6.92 18.53
CA LEU A 556 12.58 -6.02 17.64
C LEU A 556 12.95 -6.25 16.16
N TYR A 557 12.10 -5.81 15.23
CA TYR A 557 12.40 -5.84 13.80
C TYR A 557 13.48 -4.82 13.43
N ALA A 558 14.27 -5.16 12.41
CA ALA A 558 15.36 -4.30 11.93
C ALA A 558 14.83 -3.23 10.96
N ASP A 559 14.02 -2.33 11.51
CA ASP A 559 13.53 -1.11 10.86
C ASP A 559 14.44 0.05 11.32
N LEU A 560 15.34 0.49 10.46
CA LEU A 560 16.50 1.34 10.81
C LEU A 560 16.78 2.39 9.74
N VAL A 561 17.28 3.56 10.15
CA VAL A 561 17.95 4.51 9.26
C VAL A 561 19.37 4.81 9.74
N VAL A 562 20.31 4.93 8.81
CA VAL A 562 21.68 5.36 9.03
C VAL A 562 21.91 6.71 8.35
N ILE A 563 22.37 7.69 9.11
CA ILE A 563 22.66 9.06 8.69
C ILE A 563 24.15 9.35 8.89
N ASP A 564 24.80 10.08 7.99
CA ASP A 564 26.21 10.49 8.14
C ASP A 564 26.51 11.18 9.48
N THR A 565 27.66 10.85 10.10
CA THR A 565 28.07 11.42 11.40
C THR A 565 28.74 12.79 11.22
N PHE A 566 27.95 13.85 11.14
CA PHE A 566 28.44 15.24 10.98
C PHE A 566 28.20 16.16 12.19
N HIS A 567 27.53 15.71 13.24
CA HIS A 567 27.30 16.49 14.47
C HIS A 567 27.55 15.70 15.78
N GLU A 568 28.09 16.37 16.81
CA GLU A 568 28.43 15.77 18.13
C GLU A 568 27.17 15.34 18.92
N ASP A 569 26.17 16.22 19.04
CA ASP A 569 24.82 15.84 19.50
C ASP A 569 24.17 14.96 18.42
N PRO A 570 23.78 13.71 18.75
CA PRO A 570 23.21 12.76 17.79
C PRO A 570 21.79 13.10 17.38
N TYR A 571 21.03 13.83 18.18
CA TYR A 571 19.66 14.19 17.84
C TYR A 571 19.64 15.37 16.86
N ARG A 572 20.52 16.35 17.08
CA ARG A 572 20.78 17.42 16.10
C ARG A 572 21.29 16.88 14.76
N ASN A 573 22.08 15.80 14.79
CA ASN A 573 22.58 15.13 13.58
C ASN A 573 21.45 14.60 12.68
N LEU A 574 20.31 14.17 13.23
CA LEU A 574 19.16 13.74 12.42
C LEU A 574 18.35 14.95 11.92
N ILE A 575 18.11 15.93 12.80
CA ILE A 575 17.36 17.16 12.46
C ILE A 575 18.00 17.92 11.28
N GLU A 576 19.34 18.03 11.27
CA GLU A 576 20.10 18.76 10.24
C GLU A 576 20.50 17.93 9.02
N ALA A 577 20.11 16.66 8.93
CA ALA A 577 20.46 15.78 7.81
C ALA A 577 19.57 16.02 6.59
N ILE A 578 20.15 16.05 5.41
CA ILE A 578 19.45 16.17 4.13
C ILE A 578 19.54 14.84 3.36
N ASP A 579 18.88 14.78 2.22
CA ASP A 579 18.72 13.60 1.35
C ASP A 579 20.05 12.88 1.04
N ALA A 580 21.14 13.66 0.92
CA ALA A 580 22.47 13.14 0.64
C ALA A 580 23.11 12.41 1.84
N ASP A 581 22.75 12.77 3.08
CA ASP A 581 23.30 12.19 4.31
C ASP A 581 22.66 10.84 4.69
N VAL A 582 21.59 10.42 4.00
CA VAL A 582 20.90 9.14 4.24
C VAL A 582 21.72 8.01 3.62
N ALA A 583 22.49 7.32 4.46
CA ALA A 583 23.46 6.31 4.04
C ALA A 583 22.85 4.91 3.87
N LEU A 584 21.82 4.58 4.65
CA LEU A 584 21.10 3.31 4.55
C LEU A 584 19.72 3.41 5.22
N THR A 585 18.69 2.91 4.55
CA THR A 585 17.35 2.66 5.09
C THR A 585 17.09 1.16 5.03
N VAL A 586 16.64 0.59 6.15
CA VAL A 586 16.39 -0.85 6.32
C VAL A 586 14.95 -1.03 6.81
N VAL A 587 14.19 -1.92 6.17
CA VAL A 587 12.84 -2.31 6.60
C VAL A 587 12.79 -3.82 6.73
N GLN A 588 12.37 -4.33 7.90
CA GLN A 588 12.37 -5.76 8.22
C GLN A 588 13.71 -6.46 7.94
N GLY A 589 14.83 -5.75 8.11
CA GLY A 589 16.16 -6.26 7.76
C GLY A 589 16.48 -6.34 6.27
N LYS A 590 15.58 -5.94 5.35
CA LYS A 590 15.91 -5.71 3.93
C LYS A 590 16.51 -4.31 3.80
N ALA A 591 17.67 -4.18 3.16
CA ALA A 591 18.26 -2.89 2.81
C ALA A 591 17.54 -2.35 1.56
N VAL A 592 16.67 -1.34 1.71
CA VAL A 592 15.75 -0.91 0.64
C VAL A 592 16.24 0.33 -0.10
N PHE A 593 17.01 1.19 0.56
CA PHE A 593 17.59 2.41 -0.01
C PHE A 593 18.91 2.74 0.69
N GLY A 594 19.86 3.40 0.01
CA GLY A 594 21.09 3.87 0.66
C GLY A 594 22.22 4.24 -0.31
N ASP A 595 23.43 4.35 0.20
CA ASP A 595 24.62 4.54 -0.63
C ASP A 595 24.93 3.31 -1.47
N VAL A 596 25.44 3.57 -2.68
CA VAL A 596 25.60 2.57 -3.73
C VAL A 596 26.52 1.42 -3.32
N ASP A 597 27.58 1.68 -2.55
CA ASP A 597 28.51 0.64 -2.09
C ASP A 597 28.00 -0.15 -0.88
N ILE A 598 27.25 0.49 0.03
CA ILE A 598 26.53 -0.18 1.12
C ILE A 598 25.43 -1.11 0.54
N MET A 599 24.63 -0.60 -0.39
CA MET A 599 23.60 -1.39 -1.09
C MET A 599 24.23 -2.53 -1.90
N GLN A 600 25.31 -2.27 -2.66
CA GLN A 600 26.07 -3.32 -3.35
C GLN A 600 26.67 -4.38 -2.39
N GLN A 601 26.97 -4.02 -1.14
CA GLN A 601 27.45 -4.96 -0.12
C GLN A 601 26.31 -5.81 0.50
N LEU A 602 25.10 -5.26 0.67
CA LEU A 602 23.97 -5.93 1.34
C LEU A 602 22.99 -6.63 0.38
N GLN A 603 22.83 -6.09 -0.82
CA GLN A 603 21.96 -6.63 -1.89
C GLN A 603 22.73 -7.29 -3.03
N GLY A 604 24.06 -7.14 -3.11
CA GLY A 604 24.80 -7.60 -4.27
C GLY A 604 24.45 -6.76 -5.50
N ASP A 605 24.02 -7.39 -6.58
CA ASP A 605 23.67 -6.70 -7.82
C ASP A 605 22.16 -6.30 -7.90
N ASP A 606 21.40 -6.51 -6.82
CA ASP A 606 19.93 -6.37 -6.73
C ASP A 606 19.52 -4.97 -6.23
N TRP A 607 19.60 -3.96 -7.11
CA TRP A 607 19.26 -2.54 -6.84
C TRP A 607 19.30 -1.71 -8.14
N GLU A 608 18.83 -0.47 -8.10
CA GLU A 608 18.88 0.54 -9.16
C GLU A 608 19.36 1.91 -8.67
N TYR A 609 19.79 2.78 -9.60
CA TYR A 609 20.25 4.14 -9.27
C TYR A 609 19.09 5.12 -9.13
N VAL A 610 19.02 5.81 -7.98
CA VAL A 610 18.25 7.06 -7.82
C VAL A 610 19.22 8.24 -7.96
N ASN A 611 18.92 9.16 -8.88
CA ASN A 611 19.87 10.18 -9.34
C ASN A 611 19.50 11.57 -8.83
N ALA A 612 20.39 12.20 -8.05
CA ALA A 612 20.28 13.60 -7.70
C ALA A 612 21.17 14.48 -8.60
N THR A 613 21.07 15.80 -8.45
CA THR A 613 21.90 16.75 -9.23
C THR A 613 23.41 16.65 -8.89
N ASN A 614 23.76 16.27 -7.65
CA ASN A 614 25.15 16.29 -7.16
C ASN A 614 25.60 15.00 -6.44
N PHE A 615 24.72 14.00 -6.32
CA PHE A 615 24.98 12.71 -5.66
C PHE A 615 24.13 11.61 -6.33
N GLN A 616 24.40 10.34 -5.99
CA GLN A 616 23.62 9.19 -6.44
C GLN A 616 23.41 8.25 -5.27
N LYS A 617 22.22 7.67 -5.14
CA LYS A 617 21.90 6.61 -4.17
C LYS A 617 21.44 5.36 -4.92
N ALA A 618 21.29 4.25 -4.21
CA ALA A 618 20.71 3.03 -4.73
C ALA A 618 19.40 2.70 -4.00
N VAL A 619 18.47 2.06 -4.71
CA VAL A 619 17.17 1.60 -4.21
C VAL A 619 16.90 0.18 -4.69
N ASP A 620 16.19 -0.63 -3.92
CA ASP A 620 15.64 -1.91 -4.39
C ASP A 620 14.11 -1.88 -4.32
N VAL A 621 13.49 -1.39 -5.40
CA VAL A 621 12.02 -1.39 -5.59
C VAL A 621 11.48 -2.75 -6.00
N THR A 622 12.34 -3.76 -6.19
CA THR A 622 11.93 -5.05 -6.72
C THR A 622 11.52 -6.00 -5.61
N SER A 623 10.44 -6.73 -5.87
CA SER A 623 9.99 -7.85 -5.08
C SER A 623 9.38 -8.88 -6.00
N LEU A 624 10.05 -10.02 -6.17
CA LEU A 624 9.48 -11.16 -6.90
C LEU A 624 8.36 -11.87 -6.11
N THR A 625 7.90 -11.29 -4.99
CA THR A 625 6.78 -11.79 -4.17
C THR A 625 5.62 -10.80 -4.03
N GLU A 626 5.66 -9.62 -4.65
CA GLU A 626 4.52 -8.68 -4.69
C GLU A 626 4.03 -8.46 -6.13
N VAL A 627 2.78 -8.01 -6.29
CA VAL A 627 2.20 -7.72 -7.62
C VAL A 627 2.94 -6.55 -8.28
N ASP A 628 3.15 -6.64 -9.59
CA ASP A 628 3.98 -5.71 -10.38
C ASP A 628 5.44 -5.54 -9.86
N GLY A 629 5.89 -6.37 -8.92
CA GLY A 629 7.19 -6.20 -8.22
C GLY A 629 8.43 -6.54 -9.07
N SER A 630 8.26 -6.79 -10.37
CA SER A 630 9.34 -6.91 -11.35
C SER A 630 9.62 -5.62 -12.15
N GLN A 631 8.80 -4.57 -11.95
CA GLN A 631 9.00 -3.24 -12.55
C GLN A 631 10.30 -2.60 -12.06
N THR A 632 11.04 -1.94 -12.96
CA THR A 632 12.21 -1.15 -12.58
C THR A 632 11.82 0.26 -12.13
N PHE A 633 12.58 0.86 -11.21
CA PHE A 633 12.39 2.25 -10.80
C PHE A 633 12.54 3.22 -11.99
N ALA A 634 13.42 2.90 -12.94
CA ALA A 634 13.57 3.66 -14.18
C ALA A 634 12.31 3.63 -15.08
N GLU A 635 11.54 2.55 -15.07
CA GLU A 635 10.25 2.46 -15.78
C GLU A 635 9.15 3.22 -15.03
N ILE A 636 9.08 3.06 -13.70
CA ILE A 636 8.16 3.77 -12.80
C ILE A 636 8.30 5.31 -12.95
N GLU A 637 9.53 5.84 -12.79
CA GLU A 637 9.81 7.27 -12.93
C GLU A 637 9.48 7.77 -14.35
N ALA A 638 9.88 7.04 -15.39
CA ALA A 638 9.68 7.46 -16.77
C ALA A 638 8.20 7.44 -17.21
N GLY A 639 7.42 6.46 -16.72
CA GLY A 639 5.98 6.35 -17.00
C GLY A 639 5.17 7.45 -16.29
N LEU A 640 5.39 7.66 -14.99
CA LEU A 640 4.73 8.73 -14.25
C LEU A 640 5.12 10.12 -14.79
N ALA A 641 6.40 10.34 -15.10
CA ALA A 641 6.88 11.57 -15.72
C ALA A 641 6.42 11.76 -17.18
N MET A 642 5.89 10.72 -17.83
CA MET A 642 5.15 10.81 -19.09
C MET A 642 3.71 11.24 -18.86
N ALA A 643 3.00 10.51 -18.01
CA ALA A 643 1.59 10.73 -17.72
C ALA A 643 1.30 12.14 -17.18
N MET A 644 2.11 12.62 -16.21
CA MET A 644 1.97 13.96 -15.60
C MET A 644 2.06 15.15 -16.58
N ARG A 645 2.69 14.97 -17.74
CA ARG A 645 2.79 16.04 -18.75
C ARG A 645 1.48 16.24 -19.52
N HIS A 646 0.60 15.24 -19.59
CA HIS A 646 -0.63 15.31 -20.38
C HIS A 646 -0.41 15.80 -21.82
N GLU A 647 0.67 15.34 -22.47
CA GLU A 647 0.94 15.67 -23.88
C GLU A 647 -0.13 15.04 -24.77
N TYR A 648 -0.62 15.79 -25.76
CA TYR A 648 -1.77 15.39 -26.57
C TYR A 648 -1.57 14.05 -27.30
N ASP A 649 -0.40 13.86 -27.93
CA ASP A 649 -0.06 12.64 -28.66
C ASP A 649 0.11 11.44 -27.69
N ASP A 650 0.66 11.66 -26.49
CA ASP A 650 0.82 10.64 -25.46
C ASP A 650 -0.55 10.22 -24.90
N MET A 651 -1.45 11.15 -24.58
CA MET A 651 -2.82 10.82 -24.15
C MET A 651 -3.60 10.11 -25.26
N LYS A 652 -3.53 10.58 -26.51
CA LYS A 652 -4.22 9.96 -27.65
C LYS A 652 -3.74 8.54 -27.96
N ALA A 653 -2.49 8.21 -27.63
CA ALA A 653 -1.95 6.87 -27.82
C ALA A 653 -2.37 5.86 -26.73
N ASN A 654 -2.74 6.34 -25.54
CA ASN A 654 -2.87 5.51 -24.34
C ASN A 654 -4.28 5.50 -23.71
N TRP A 655 -5.03 6.61 -23.79
CA TRP A 655 -6.37 6.70 -23.18
C TRP A 655 -7.43 5.98 -24.03
N VAL A 656 -8.14 5.04 -23.42
CA VAL A 656 -9.16 4.19 -24.06
C VAL A 656 -10.32 5.03 -24.61
N GLU A 657 -10.65 6.13 -23.94
CA GLU A 657 -11.68 7.12 -24.33
C GLU A 657 -11.43 7.75 -25.71
N PHE A 658 -10.18 7.76 -26.19
CA PHE A 658 -9.77 8.41 -27.45
C PHE A 658 -9.56 7.45 -28.62
N ILE A 659 -9.78 6.15 -28.43
CA ILE A 659 -9.64 5.16 -29.50
C ILE A 659 -10.76 5.39 -30.51
N GLY A 660 -10.40 5.77 -31.74
CA GLY A 660 -11.31 5.97 -32.87
C GLY A 660 -11.77 7.41 -33.10
N ASP A 661 -11.73 8.28 -32.09
CA ASP A 661 -12.17 9.68 -32.20
C ASP A 661 -11.16 10.52 -33.03
N THR A 662 -11.70 11.49 -33.80
CA THR A 662 -10.89 12.44 -34.58
C THR A 662 -10.17 13.47 -33.68
N ASP A 663 -9.17 14.15 -34.25
CA ASP A 663 -8.44 15.18 -33.50
C ASP A 663 -9.39 16.28 -32.99
N GLU A 664 -10.36 16.68 -33.81
CA GLU A 664 -11.42 17.63 -33.46
C GLU A 664 -12.36 17.12 -32.35
N GLU A 665 -12.72 15.83 -32.33
CA GLU A 665 -13.59 15.24 -31.31
C GLU A 665 -12.89 15.13 -29.95
N ILE A 666 -11.64 14.67 -29.93
CA ILE A 666 -10.81 14.61 -28.71
C ILE A 666 -10.62 16.01 -28.13
N ASN A 667 -10.31 17.01 -28.96
CA ASN A 667 -10.14 18.39 -28.49
C ASN A 667 -11.46 19.00 -27.98
N ALA A 668 -12.61 18.66 -28.59
CA ALA A 668 -13.91 19.09 -28.09
C ALA A 668 -14.24 18.46 -26.72
N TRP A 669 -13.97 17.16 -26.55
CA TRP A 669 -14.16 16.45 -25.28
C TRP A 669 -13.22 16.98 -24.18
N LEU A 670 -11.94 17.19 -24.47
CA LEU A 670 -10.97 17.77 -23.53
C LEU A 670 -11.42 19.16 -23.04
N ASN A 671 -11.98 19.97 -23.94
CA ASN A 671 -12.51 21.28 -23.62
C ASN A 671 -13.78 21.26 -22.74
N THR A 672 -14.50 20.14 -22.66
CA THR A 672 -15.69 20.00 -21.80
C THR A 672 -15.40 19.24 -20.51
N THR A 673 -14.54 18.21 -20.53
CA THR A 673 -14.24 17.37 -19.37
C THR A 673 -13.30 18.06 -18.40
N PHE A 674 -12.29 18.77 -18.92
CA PHE A 674 -11.31 19.52 -18.12
C PHE A 674 -11.60 21.03 -18.14
N ASP A 675 -12.87 21.40 -18.26
CA ASP A 675 -13.34 22.80 -18.15
C ASP A 675 -13.35 23.25 -16.67
N GLY A 676 -13.83 22.38 -15.78
CA GLY A 676 -14.02 22.65 -14.35
C GLY A 676 -15.14 23.67 -14.07
N ASP A 677 -15.06 24.35 -12.92
CA ASP A 677 -16.02 25.39 -12.47
C ASP A 677 -16.30 26.52 -13.47
N TYR A 678 -15.38 26.75 -14.41
CA TYR A 678 -15.39 27.88 -15.32
C TYR A 678 -16.52 27.80 -16.36
N ARG A 679 -16.84 26.57 -16.81
CA ARG A 679 -17.97 26.26 -17.69
C ARG A 679 -17.97 27.14 -18.96
N ASP A 680 -16.80 27.31 -19.57
CA ASP A 680 -16.55 28.16 -20.74
C ASP A 680 -15.96 27.43 -21.97
N GLU A 681 -16.00 26.10 -21.98
CA GLU A 681 -15.54 25.21 -23.06
C GLU A 681 -14.02 25.32 -23.34
N VAL A 682 -13.19 25.39 -22.30
CA VAL A 682 -11.72 25.49 -22.39
C VAL A 682 -11.02 24.43 -21.54
N ASN A 683 -10.19 23.59 -22.15
CA ASN A 683 -9.35 22.62 -21.45
C ASN A 683 -8.33 23.30 -20.51
N ARG A 684 -8.34 22.93 -19.23
CA ARG A 684 -7.44 23.41 -18.17
C ARG A 684 -6.53 22.31 -17.59
N LEU A 685 -6.54 21.11 -18.16
CA LEU A 685 -5.64 20.02 -17.75
C LEU A 685 -4.18 20.48 -17.85
N LYS A 686 -3.46 20.46 -16.74
CA LYS A 686 -2.09 20.98 -16.67
C LYS A 686 -1.08 19.97 -17.21
N ASN A 687 -0.02 20.50 -17.81
CA ASN A 687 1.24 19.80 -18.02
C ASN A 687 2.10 20.06 -16.79
N MET A 688 2.41 19.01 -16.03
CA MET A 688 3.19 19.09 -14.79
C MET A 688 4.40 18.15 -14.84
N THR A 689 5.44 18.52 -14.10
CA THR A 689 6.54 17.61 -13.79
C THR A 689 6.15 16.74 -12.61
N LEU A 690 6.58 15.47 -12.62
CA LEU A 690 6.62 14.61 -11.45
C LEU A 690 7.37 15.32 -10.30
N ASP A 691 6.93 15.15 -9.06
CA ASP A 691 7.65 15.70 -7.90
C ASP A 691 9.00 14.99 -7.72
N PRO A 692 10.14 15.71 -7.67
CA PRO A 692 11.44 15.06 -7.52
C PRO A 692 11.54 14.28 -6.20
N ILE A 693 12.07 13.04 -6.23
CA ILE A 693 12.32 12.23 -5.02
C ILE A 693 12.98 13.04 -3.90
N TYR A 694 13.96 13.88 -4.26
CA TYR A 694 14.76 14.62 -3.30
C TYR A 694 14.31 16.08 -3.14
N THR A 695 14.29 16.56 -1.90
CA THR A 695 14.16 17.97 -1.55
C THR A 695 15.45 18.73 -1.88
N SER A 696 16.62 18.10 -1.74
CA SER A 696 17.92 18.70 -2.03
C SER A 696 18.15 18.99 -3.51
N GLY A 697 17.81 20.21 -3.92
CA GLY A 697 17.95 20.73 -5.29
C GLY A 697 16.63 21.10 -5.93
N ASP A 698 15.49 20.80 -5.29
CA ASP A 698 14.17 21.19 -5.75
C ASP A 698 13.92 22.69 -5.54
N ALA A 699 14.33 23.48 -6.53
CA ALA A 699 14.12 24.92 -6.52
C ALA A 699 12.64 25.34 -6.64
N ARG A 700 11.72 24.45 -7.05
CA ARG A 700 10.28 24.75 -7.08
C ARG A 700 9.69 24.64 -5.68
N TYR A 701 9.99 23.57 -4.96
CA TYR A 701 9.52 23.32 -3.60
C TYR A 701 9.77 24.55 -2.69
N PHE A 702 11.00 25.06 -2.66
CA PHE A 702 11.33 26.26 -1.90
C PHE A 702 10.72 27.55 -2.47
N ASP A 703 10.54 27.71 -3.79
CA ASP A 703 9.92 28.91 -4.38
C ASP A 703 8.43 29.02 -4.00
N VAL A 704 7.68 27.91 -4.00
CA VAL A 704 6.28 27.88 -3.56
C VAL A 704 6.16 28.27 -2.08
N ILE A 705 6.94 27.63 -1.21
CA ILE A 705 6.99 27.96 0.22
C ILE A 705 7.36 29.44 0.44
N ASN A 706 8.33 29.97 -0.31
CA ASN A 706 8.79 31.36 -0.17
C ASN A 706 7.80 32.40 -0.70
N ARG A 707 6.82 32.00 -1.52
CA ARG A 707 5.77 32.89 -2.06
C ARG A 707 4.45 32.84 -1.28
N SER A 708 4.18 31.79 -0.51
CA SER A 708 3.00 31.72 0.35
C SER A 708 3.05 32.83 1.42
N SER A 709 2.12 33.78 1.35
CA SER A 709 2.08 34.91 2.30
C SER A 709 1.57 34.51 3.69
N HIS A 710 0.73 33.47 3.77
CA HIS A 710 0.17 32.95 5.02
C HIS A 710 1.20 32.07 5.75
N ALA A 711 1.89 31.15 5.06
CA ALA A 711 2.97 30.37 5.68
C ALA A 711 4.14 31.23 6.19
N ASN A 712 4.35 32.40 5.56
CA ASN A 712 5.36 33.37 5.97
C ASN A 712 4.83 34.48 6.92
N TYR A 713 3.64 34.32 7.50
CA TYR A 713 3.04 35.35 8.37
C TYR A 713 3.69 35.38 9.76
N HIS A 714 3.77 34.21 10.42
CA HIS A 714 4.33 34.06 11.77
C HIS A 714 5.82 33.70 11.80
N ILE A 715 6.39 33.27 10.67
CA ILE A 715 7.78 32.82 10.54
C ILE A 715 8.31 33.18 9.14
N ASP A 716 9.63 33.28 8.98
CA ASP A 716 10.27 33.59 7.69
C ASP A 716 10.82 32.29 7.09
N MET A 717 9.98 31.64 6.27
CA MET A 717 10.23 30.30 5.70
C MET A 717 11.36 30.30 4.68
N SER A 718 11.77 31.46 4.15
CA SER A 718 12.97 31.57 3.30
C SER A 718 14.24 31.07 3.98
N LYS A 719 14.27 31.09 5.32
CA LYS A 719 15.34 30.51 6.12
C LYS A 719 15.38 28.98 6.13
N LEU A 720 14.33 28.28 5.69
CA LEU A 720 14.34 26.80 5.63
C LEU A 720 15.46 26.31 4.72
N TYR A 721 15.65 26.95 3.56
CA TYR A 721 16.77 26.64 2.67
C TYR A 721 18.12 27.08 3.24
N ASP A 722 18.22 28.33 3.72
CA ASP A 722 19.48 28.91 4.22
C ASP A 722 20.00 28.19 5.49
N ASN A 723 19.12 27.70 6.37
CA ASN A 723 19.49 27.05 7.63
C ASN A 723 19.90 25.58 7.46
N TYR A 724 19.19 24.80 6.62
CA TYR A 724 19.31 23.33 6.59
C TYR A 724 19.89 22.77 5.28
N TYR A 725 19.66 23.42 4.13
CA TYR A 725 20.03 22.87 2.81
C TYR A 725 21.26 23.55 2.18
N THR A 726 21.77 24.64 2.78
CA THR A 726 22.99 25.34 2.32
C THR A 726 24.25 24.63 2.83
N VAL A 727 24.49 23.40 2.38
CA VAL A 727 25.59 22.52 2.81
C VAL A 727 26.66 22.38 1.71
N GLU A 728 27.95 22.48 2.06
CA GLU A 728 29.06 22.33 1.10
C GLU A 728 29.39 20.85 0.85
N MET A 729 28.74 20.25 -0.16
CA MET A 729 28.86 18.83 -0.52
C MET A 729 29.85 18.57 -1.67
N VAL A 730 30.45 17.37 -1.71
CA VAL A 730 31.18 16.83 -2.87
C VAL A 730 30.77 15.38 -3.11
N ASN A 731 30.09 15.10 -4.23
CA ASN A 731 29.54 13.78 -4.63
C ASN A 731 28.47 13.18 -3.70
N GLY A 732 28.10 13.87 -2.62
CA GLY A 732 27.25 13.37 -1.52
C GLY A 732 27.84 13.86 -0.20
N ASP A 733 29.11 13.54 0.03
CA ASP A 733 29.87 13.78 1.26
C ASP A 733 29.87 15.25 1.72
N ARG A 734 29.57 15.49 3.01
CA ARG A 734 29.77 16.80 3.65
C ARG A 734 31.26 17.16 3.74
N THR A 735 31.65 18.27 3.13
CA THR A 735 33.04 18.76 3.22
C THR A 735 33.33 19.46 4.55
N ASN A 736 34.62 19.53 4.91
CA ASN A 736 35.16 20.24 6.08
C ASN A 736 34.66 19.75 7.47
N ILE A 737 33.86 18.68 7.52
CA ILE A 737 33.45 18.01 8.76
C ILE A 737 34.66 17.37 9.47
N ASN A 738 34.69 17.49 10.80
CA ASN A 738 35.65 16.81 11.67
C ASN A 738 35.02 16.64 13.07
N VAL A 739 34.00 15.80 13.17
CA VAL A 739 33.44 15.34 14.45
C VAL A 739 34.43 14.40 15.12
N GLN A 740 34.53 14.45 16.44
CA GLN A 740 35.25 13.47 17.25
C GLN A 740 34.33 13.03 18.39
N LEU A 741 33.62 11.93 18.19
CA LEU A 741 32.74 11.36 19.21
C LEU A 741 33.56 10.92 20.45
N PRO A 742 32.99 10.99 21.66
CA PRO A 742 33.65 10.51 22.86
C PRO A 742 33.82 8.97 22.83
N ASP A 743 34.91 8.47 23.43
CA ASP A 743 35.06 7.05 23.72
C ASP A 743 33.91 6.59 24.62
N ASP A 744 33.24 5.49 24.26
CA ASP A 744 32.28 4.86 25.16
C ASP A 744 32.99 4.39 26.43
N ALA A 745 32.48 4.80 27.59
CA ALA A 745 33.12 4.51 28.86
C ALA A 745 33.07 3.01 29.17
N ASN A 746 34.23 2.34 29.25
CA ASN A 746 34.34 0.98 29.77
C ASN A 746 33.74 0.93 31.20
N ASN A 747 32.49 0.47 31.32
CA ASN A 747 31.80 0.31 32.61
C ASN A 747 32.30 -0.97 33.32
N GLY A 748 33.61 -1.03 33.55
CA GLY A 748 34.36 -2.26 33.66
C GLY A 748 35.57 -2.18 34.59
N ASN A 749 35.48 -1.47 35.72
CA ASN A 749 36.29 -1.86 36.87
C ASN A 749 35.75 -1.45 38.26
N ASN A 750 36.16 -2.26 39.23
CA ASN A 750 35.93 -2.13 40.66
C ASN A 750 36.36 -0.77 41.22
N ASN A 751 35.51 -0.18 42.06
CA ASN A 751 35.96 0.33 43.36
C ASN A 751 34.81 0.34 44.38
N ASN A 752 35.15 0.17 45.66
CA ASN A 752 34.18 0.35 46.73
C ASN A 752 33.91 1.84 46.95
N ASP A 753 32.66 2.27 46.82
CA ASP A 753 32.04 3.04 47.90
C ASP A 753 30.54 2.72 48.00
N ASN A 754 29.92 3.02 49.16
CA ASN A 754 28.67 2.38 49.57
C ASN A 754 27.51 3.38 49.84
N THR A 755 26.72 3.68 48.80
CA THR A 755 25.33 4.19 48.95
C THR A 755 24.46 3.85 47.73
N ASN A 756 23.23 3.41 47.99
CA ASN A 756 22.06 3.37 47.09
C ASN A 756 21.87 4.66 46.24
N THR A 757 21.17 4.67 45.09
CA THR A 757 20.30 3.65 44.45
C THR A 757 20.23 3.91 42.94
N GLY A 758 20.08 2.85 42.13
CA GLY A 758 19.87 2.90 40.67
C GLY A 758 20.31 1.58 40.06
N GLY A 759 19.37 0.72 39.69
CA GLY A 759 19.65 -0.68 39.32
C GLY A 759 19.75 -0.88 37.81
N ASP A 760 20.81 -1.56 37.38
CA ASP A 760 20.93 -2.22 36.08
C ASP A 760 19.81 -3.27 35.90
N THR A 761 19.14 -3.24 34.75
CA THR A 761 18.04 -4.14 34.38
C THR A 761 18.31 -4.90 33.08
N THR A 762 19.53 -5.43 32.89
CA THR A 762 19.91 -6.23 31.72
C THR A 762 20.02 -7.75 31.98
N THR A 763 19.30 -8.30 32.97
CA THR A 763 19.17 -9.76 33.16
C THR A 763 17.77 -10.22 33.59
N LEU A 764 17.19 -11.16 32.85
CA LEU A 764 15.98 -11.90 33.26
C LEU A 764 16.32 -13.03 34.26
N PRO A 765 15.52 -13.25 35.32
CA PRO A 765 15.79 -14.30 36.31
C PRO A 765 15.29 -15.69 35.87
N GLY A 766 16.22 -16.57 35.50
CA GLY A 766 15.95 -18.00 35.38
C GLY A 766 15.73 -18.69 36.75
N PRO A 767 15.00 -19.82 36.81
CA PRO A 767 14.68 -20.48 38.08
C PRO A 767 15.91 -21.19 38.67
N VAL A 768 16.19 -20.94 39.96
CA VAL A 768 17.31 -21.54 40.68
C VAL A 768 16.82 -22.48 41.78
N ASP A 769 16.99 -23.79 41.59
CA ASP A 769 16.96 -24.77 42.67
C ASP A 769 18.17 -24.57 43.61
N ASN A 770 17.91 -24.50 44.92
CA ASN A 770 18.93 -24.91 45.89
C ASN A 770 18.32 -25.43 47.20
N ASN A 771 17.90 -26.68 47.16
CA ASN A 771 17.39 -27.45 48.29
C ASN A 771 18.39 -27.57 49.46
N THR A 772 18.15 -26.83 50.56
CA THR A 772 18.73 -27.12 51.90
C THR A 772 17.71 -26.83 53.01
N VAL A 773 17.76 -27.62 54.09
CA VAL A 773 16.65 -27.83 55.04
C VAL A 773 17.02 -27.39 56.46
N ASP A 774 16.11 -26.74 57.19
CA ASP A 774 15.54 -27.30 58.44
C ASP A 774 14.54 -26.37 59.20
N ASN A 775 13.47 -27.03 59.69
CA ASN A 775 12.59 -26.72 60.84
C ASN A 775 11.51 -25.60 60.79
N GLU A 776 10.26 -26.07 60.88
CA GLU A 776 9.16 -25.64 61.80
C GLU A 776 8.63 -24.18 61.65
N ASP A 777 7.33 -23.90 61.39
CA ASP A 777 6.09 -24.64 61.74
C ASP A 777 4.93 -24.50 60.70
N ASP A 778 4.01 -25.47 60.76
CA ASP A 778 2.61 -25.55 60.28
C ASP A 778 1.94 -24.35 59.55
N MET A 779 1.46 -24.58 58.32
CA MET A 779 0.05 -24.99 58.08
C MET A 779 -0.29 -25.04 56.56
N PHE A 780 -0.35 -26.24 55.97
CA PHE A 780 -1.35 -26.67 54.96
C PHE A 780 -1.16 -28.17 54.69
N ALA A 781 -2.26 -28.92 54.50
CA ALA A 781 -2.22 -30.38 54.33
C ALA A 781 -3.28 -30.89 53.34
N ASP A 782 -2.97 -32.04 52.74
CA ASP A 782 -3.82 -32.91 51.89
C ASP A 782 -4.50 -32.29 50.66
N LEU A 783 -3.79 -32.35 49.53
CA LEU A 783 -4.40 -32.73 48.25
C LEU A 783 -4.13 -34.23 48.00
N PRO A 784 -5.17 -35.03 47.71
CA PRO A 784 -5.03 -36.29 46.99
C PRO A 784 -5.81 -36.28 45.67
N ASN A 785 -5.05 -36.22 44.57
CA ASN A 785 -5.26 -36.91 43.29
C ASN A 785 -6.57 -37.71 43.10
N ASP A 786 -7.37 -37.38 42.06
CA ASP A 786 -7.89 -38.41 41.15
C ASP A 786 -8.52 -37.90 39.83
N GLN A 787 -8.27 -38.69 38.77
CA GLN A 787 -9.10 -39.06 37.60
C GLN A 787 -9.77 -38.00 36.69
N PHE A 788 -9.62 -38.21 35.37
CA PHE A 788 -10.46 -37.66 34.31
C PHE A 788 -11.87 -38.30 34.31
N THR A 789 -12.93 -37.50 34.15
CA THR A 789 -14.24 -37.97 33.64
C THR A 789 -14.95 -36.90 32.79
N ASP A 790 -15.04 -37.17 31.49
CA ASP A 790 -16.16 -36.91 30.57
C ASP A 790 -17.29 -35.94 31.02
N GLU A 791 -17.48 -34.82 30.30
CA GLU A 791 -18.58 -33.88 30.52
C GLU A 791 -19.67 -33.99 29.44
N THR A 792 -20.86 -34.44 29.83
CA THR A 792 -22.11 -34.26 29.06
C THR A 792 -23.27 -33.86 29.97
N GLU A 793 -24.24 -33.12 29.42
CA GLU A 793 -25.48 -32.58 30.04
C GLU A 793 -25.42 -31.21 30.77
N ALA A 794 -25.39 -30.12 29.98
CA ALA A 794 -25.76 -28.78 30.45
C ALA A 794 -27.27 -28.65 30.78
N ASP A 795 -27.58 -28.02 31.92
CA ASP A 795 -28.89 -28.06 32.58
C ASP A 795 -30.08 -27.48 31.79
N GLN A 796 -31.27 -28.01 32.12
CA GLN A 796 -32.56 -27.66 31.54
C GLN A 796 -33.00 -26.22 31.86
N ALA A 797 -32.50 -25.58 32.93
CA ALA A 797 -32.84 -24.20 33.26
C ALA A 797 -32.27 -23.21 32.22
N THR A 798 -30.99 -23.34 31.87
CA THR A 798 -30.28 -22.45 30.92
C THR A 798 -30.96 -22.46 29.55
N LYS A 799 -31.38 -23.65 29.08
CA LYS A 799 -32.12 -23.85 27.82
C LYS A 799 -33.50 -23.16 27.81
N ASN A 800 -34.10 -22.89 28.97
CA ASN A 800 -35.36 -22.15 29.08
C ASN A 800 -35.15 -20.63 29.16
N GLN A 801 -34.04 -20.15 29.74
CA GLN A 801 -33.67 -18.73 29.66
C GLN A 801 -33.32 -18.33 28.22
N LEU A 802 -32.48 -19.11 27.53
CA LEU A 802 -32.09 -18.85 26.14
C LEU A 802 -33.30 -18.75 25.21
N LYS A 803 -34.30 -19.64 25.36
CA LYS A 803 -35.55 -19.58 24.58
C LYS A 803 -36.41 -18.33 24.85
N LEU A 804 -36.32 -17.75 26.05
CA LEU A 804 -37.05 -16.55 26.41
C LEU A 804 -36.34 -15.28 25.91
N ILE A 805 -35.00 -15.29 25.87
CA ILE A 805 -34.17 -14.25 25.23
C ILE A 805 -34.38 -14.27 23.71
N LEU A 806 -34.27 -15.45 23.06
CA LEU A 806 -34.49 -15.60 21.62
C LEU A 806 -35.93 -15.20 21.22
N GLY A 807 -36.92 -15.51 22.05
CA GLY A 807 -38.30 -15.06 21.85
C GLY A 807 -38.48 -13.54 21.94
N LEU A 808 -37.68 -12.83 22.74
CA LEU A 808 -37.66 -11.36 22.77
C LEU A 808 -36.97 -10.78 21.53
N ILE A 809 -35.84 -11.35 21.11
CA ILE A 809 -35.12 -10.94 19.89
C ILE A 809 -36.02 -11.05 18.66
N VAL A 810 -36.72 -12.17 18.49
CA VAL A 810 -37.69 -12.35 17.38
C VAL A 810 -38.85 -11.35 17.44
N ILE A 811 -39.32 -10.96 18.64
CA ILE A 811 -40.36 -9.93 18.77
C ILE A 811 -39.82 -8.53 18.40
N VAL A 812 -38.55 -8.23 18.72
CA VAL A 812 -37.90 -6.97 18.32
C VAL A 812 -37.68 -6.92 16.80
N LEU A 813 -37.18 -8.00 16.18
CA LEU A 813 -37.01 -8.11 14.74
C LEU A 813 -38.35 -7.97 13.98
N LEU A 814 -39.40 -8.64 14.44
CA LEU A 814 -40.75 -8.51 13.85
C LEU A 814 -41.35 -7.11 14.06
N PHE A 815 -40.95 -6.38 15.10
CA PHE A 815 -41.34 -4.98 15.29
C PHE A 815 -40.53 -4.04 14.37
N GLY A 816 -39.24 -4.30 14.18
CA GLY A 816 -38.38 -3.59 13.22
C GLY A 816 -38.90 -3.72 11.79
N LEU A 817 -39.12 -4.95 11.31
CA LEU A 817 -39.72 -5.22 10.00
C LEU A 817 -41.10 -4.57 9.82
N TYR A 818 -41.92 -4.50 10.88
CA TYR A 818 -43.21 -3.80 10.84
C TYR A 818 -43.06 -2.27 10.75
N VAL A 819 -41.99 -1.68 11.31
CA VAL A 819 -41.66 -0.25 11.16
C VAL A 819 -41.11 0.04 9.76
N VAL A 820 -40.15 -0.76 9.27
CA VAL A 820 -39.57 -0.65 7.91
C VAL A 820 -40.65 -0.74 6.83
N SER A 821 -41.66 -1.60 7.00
CA SER A 821 -42.79 -1.74 6.06
C SER A 821 -43.73 -0.51 5.94
N ARG A 822 -43.31 0.68 6.39
CA ARG A 822 -44.20 1.83 6.63
C ARG A 822 -43.60 3.22 6.49
N THR A 823 -42.40 3.35 5.94
CA THR A 823 -41.75 4.63 5.60
C THR A 823 -41.36 4.60 4.12
N ASP A 824 -41.81 5.59 3.36
CA ASP A 824 -41.51 5.74 1.93
C ASP A 824 -40.12 6.42 1.72
N ASP A 825 -39.44 6.06 0.64
CA ASP A 825 -38.34 6.76 -0.06
C ASP A 825 -37.09 7.24 0.74
N SER A 826 -36.11 6.35 0.97
CA SER A 826 -34.65 6.62 0.79
C SER A 826 -33.78 5.39 1.16
N ASP A 827 -33.30 4.62 0.18
CA ASP A 827 -32.43 3.45 0.39
C ASP A 827 -30.97 3.76 0.00
N GLU A 828 -30.13 4.10 0.98
CA GLU A 828 -28.68 4.37 0.81
C GLU A 828 -27.86 3.76 1.97
N LEU A 829 -28.01 2.45 2.20
CA LEU A 829 -27.51 1.79 3.42
C LEU A 829 -26.73 0.47 3.23
N LEU A 830 -26.41 0.06 1.98
CA LEU A 830 -25.76 -1.24 1.71
C LEU A 830 -24.61 -1.24 0.67
N ASN A 831 -24.19 -0.09 0.14
CA ASN A 831 -23.10 0.01 -0.86
C ASN A 831 -21.88 0.84 -0.41
N SER A 832 -21.80 1.22 0.87
CA SER A 832 -20.96 2.32 1.36
C SER A 832 -19.66 1.86 2.06
N GLN A 833 -18.77 1.17 1.34
CA GLN A 833 -17.36 0.99 1.78
C GLN A 833 -16.28 1.12 0.69
N THR A 834 -16.58 0.91 -0.60
CA THR A 834 -15.55 0.93 -1.67
C THR A 834 -15.60 2.12 -2.64
N SER A 835 -16.63 2.97 -2.57
CA SER A 835 -16.82 4.09 -3.51
C SER A 835 -17.18 5.44 -2.86
N VAL A 836 -17.04 5.53 -1.53
CA VAL A 836 -17.36 6.73 -0.74
C VAL A 836 -16.13 7.61 -0.52
N ILE A 837 -14.93 7.01 -0.46
CA ILE A 837 -13.66 7.71 -0.19
C ILE A 837 -13.37 8.77 -1.27
N ASP A 838 -13.59 8.45 -2.55
CA ASP A 838 -13.30 9.36 -3.67
C ASP A 838 -14.36 10.44 -3.90
N LYS A 839 -15.64 10.19 -3.54
CA LYS A 839 -16.74 11.11 -3.85
C LYS A 839 -16.68 12.44 -3.09
N MET A 840 -16.40 12.40 -1.79
CA MET A 840 -16.44 13.59 -0.93
C MET A 840 -15.33 14.62 -1.23
N TRP A 841 -14.41 14.31 -2.15
CA TRP A 841 -13.38 15.23 -2.65
C TRP A 841 -13.81 15.92 -3.98
N ASP A 842 -14.79 15.37 -4.71
CA ASP A 842 -15.11 15.72 -6.12
C ASP A 842 -16.62 15.98 -6.41
N ASP A 843 -17.53 15.97 -5.43
CA ASP A 843 -18.99 16.09 -5.65
C ASP A 843 -19.49 17.51 -6.05
N ASP A 844 -19.59 17.77 -7.36
CA ASP A 844 -20.10 19.02 -7.97
C ASP A 844 -21.63 18.98 -8.27
N GLU A 845 -22.47 19.58 -7.41
CA GLU A 845 -23.95 19.59 -7.56
C GLU A 845 -24.46 20.44 -8.75
N ALA A 846 -24.61 19.80 -9.93
CA ALA A 846 -25.18 20.42 -11.12
C ALA A 846 -26.72 20.34 -11.21
N ASN A 847 -27.41 21.45 -10.94
CA ASN A 847 -28.88 21.57 -11.04
C ASN A 847 -29.42 21.33 -12.47
N GLN A 848 -30.21 20.28 -12.67
CA GLN A 848 -30.72 19.89 -13.99
C GLN A 848 -31.90 20.77 -14.46
N SER A 849 -31.86 21.26 -15.71
CA SER A 849 -32.98 22.00 -16.32
C SER A 849 -33.36 21.45 -17.71
N ASP A 850 -34.66 21.22 -17.91
CA ASP A 850 -35.21 20.38 -18.98
C ASP A 850 -35.26 21.09 -20.35
N TYR A 851 -34.60 20.50 -21.36
CA TYR A 851 -34.62 20.93 -22.76
C TYR A 851 -34.94 19.75 -23.69
N THR A 852 -36.05 19.88 -24.42
CA THR A 852 -36.55 18.86 -25.37
C THR A 852 -36.42 19.34 -26.82
N VAL A 853 -35.80 18.51 -27.68
CA VAL A 853 -35.78 18.70 -29.14
C VAL A 853 -36.09 17.39 -29.86
N ASP A 854 -36.78 17.51 -31.01
CA ASP A 854 -37.39 16.44 -31.80
C ASP A 854 -36.38 15.67 -32.69
N ASN A 855 -36.72 14.44 -33.08
CA ASN A 855 -35.78 13.45 -33.63
C ASN A 855 -36.19 12.98 -35.05
N THR A 856 -35.40 13.32 -36.09
CA THR A 856 -35.70 12.92 -37.49
C THR A 856 -34.48 12.61 -38.39
N ALA A 857 -34.24 11.31 -38.59
CA ALA A 857 -33.83 10.63 -39.84
C ALA A 857 -32.48 10.94 -40.55
N ILE A 858 -31.50 10.05 -40.31
CA ILE A 858 -30.95 9.06 -41.29
C ILE A 858 -30.56 9.58 -42.70
N ASP A 859 -29.27 9.47 -43.08
CA ASP A 859 -28.78 8.35 -43.92
C ASP A 859 -27.23 8.20 -43.93
N THR A 860 -26.81 7.00 -44.32
CA THR A 860 -25.51 6.31 -44.25
C THR A 860 -24.27 6.94 -44.91
N ALA A 861 -23.13 6.75 -44.25
CA ALA A 861 -21.83 6.45 -44.86
C ALA A 861 -21.02 5.54 -43.90
N ALA A 862 -20.40 4.46 -44.40
CA ALA A 862 -19.68 3.50 -43.57
C ALA A 862 -18.17 3.78 -43.54
N SER A 863 -17.59 3.86 -42.34
CA SER A 863 -16.15 3.86 -42.08
C SER A 863 -15.92 3.43 -40.63
N ASP A 864 -15.31 2.26 -40.44
CA ASP A 864 -14.62 1.77 -39.24
C ASP A 864 -15.09 2.29 -37.86
N THR A 865 -16.33 1.96 -37.49
CA THR A 865 -16.83 2.09 -36.11
C THR A 865 -16.30 0.94 -35.25
N ILE A 866 -15.73 1.25 -34.08
CA ILE A 866 -15.32 0.28 -33.05
C ILE A 866 -16.55 -0.49 -32.52
N ASP A 867 -16.35 -1.74 -32.12
CA ASP A 867 -17.45 -2.58 -31.65
C ASP A 867 -17.95 -2.08 -30.28
N ILE A 868 -19.27 -2.09 -30.09
CA ILE A 868 -19.89 -1.71 -28.81
C ILE A 868 -19.47 -2.65 -27.67
N LYS A 869 -19.10 -3.89 -27.99
CA LYS A 869 -18.58 -4.86 -27.03
C LYS A 869 -17.24 -4.41 -26.45
N ASP A 870 -16.36 -3.81 -27.24
CA ASP A 870 -15.05 -3.31 -26.78
C ASP A 870 -15.22 -2.20 -25.72
N LYS A 871 -16.26 -1.36 -25.87
CA LYS A 871 -16.65 -0.35 -24.87
C LYS A 871 -17.21 -0.98 -23.59
N VAL A 872 -18.05 -2.01 -23.69
CA VAL A 872 -18.60 -2.73 -22.52
C VAL A 872 -17.50 -3.52 -21.80
N ALA A 873 -16.56 -4.12 -22.52
CA ALA A 873 -15.36 -4.75 -21.99
C ALA A 873 -14.49 -3.75 -21.20
N SER A 874 -14.28 -2.56 -21.77
CA SER A 874 -13.55 -1.47 -21.10
C SER A 874 -14.27 -1.02 -19.83
N ALA A 875 -15.60 -0.92 -19.86
CA ALA A 875 -16.41 -0.54 -18.71
C ALA A 875 -16.35 -1.59 -17.57
N MET A 876 -16.37 -2.89 -17.90
CA MET A 876 -16.16 -3.97 -16.93
C MET A 876 -14.81 -3.83 -16.21
N LYS A 877 -13.73 -3.56 -16.97
CA LYS A 877 -12.40 -3.30 -16.41
C LYS A 877 -12.41 -2.06 -15.51
N SER A 878 -12.98 -0.93 -15.97
CA SER A 878 -12.98 0.33 -15.21
C SER A 878 -13.72 0.26 -13.88
N SER A 879 -14.73 -0.61 -13.76
CA SER A 879 -15.47 -0.81 -12.51
C SER A 879 -14.97 -1.99 -11.67
N GLY A 880 -13.94 -2.72 -12.11
CA GLY A 880 -13.45 -3.93 -11.43
C GLY A 880 -14.48 -5.07 -11.36
N LEU A 881 -15.51 -5.06 -12.22
CA LEU A 881 -16.61 -6.02 -12.19
C LEU A 881 -16.36 -7.17 -13.16
N SER A 882 -16.65 -8.41 -12.71
CA SER A 882 -16.80 -9.52 -13.65
C SER A 882 -18.01 -9.30 -14.55
N ALA A 883 -18.06 -9.97 -15.71
CA ALA A 883 -19.21 -9.88 -16.62
C ALA A 883 -20.53 -10.19 -15.90
N VAL A 884 -20.52 -11.18 -15.00
CA VAL A 884 -21.65 -11.52 -14.11
C VAL A 884 -21.99 -10.35 -13.18
N ARG A 885 -21.00 -9.77 -12.46
CA ARG A 885 -21.26 -8.64 -11.55
C ARG A 885 -21.76 -7.38 -12.27
N LEU A 886 -21.25 -7.07 -13.47
CA LEU A 886 -21.79 -5.97 -14.25
C LEU A 886 -23.23 -6.27 -14.70
N PHE A 887 -23.52 -7.48 -15.16
CA PHE A 887 -24.89 -7.89 -15.50
C PHE A 887 -25.84 -7.73 -14.30
N THR A 888 -25.48 -8.21 -13.11
CA THR A 888 -26.26 -8.05 -11.87
C THR A 888 -26.41 -6.57 -11.47
N ALA A 889 -25.38 -5.73 -11.65
CA ALA A 889 -25.47 -4.30 -11.37
C ALA A 889 -26.38 -3.54 -12.37
N ILE A 890 -26.56 -4.08 -13.57
CA ILE A 890 -27.51 -3.57 -14.56
C ILE A 890 -28.93 -4.10 -14.29
N ASP A 891 -29.11 -5.40 -13.96
CA ASP A 891 -30.42 -6.00 -13.62
C ASP A 891 -30.94 -5.54 -12.25
N GLN A 892 -31.43 -4.30 -12.22
CA GLN A 892 -32.14 -3.66 -11.09
C GLN A 892 -33.48 -4.33 -10.74
N THR A 893 -33.81 -5.44 -11.39
CA THR A 893 -35.07 -6.20 -11.23
C THR A 893 -34.86 -7.60 -10.66
N GLU A 894 -33.61 -8.07 -10.61
CA GLU A 894 -33.20 -9.42 -10.17
C GLU A 894 -33.98 -10.55 -10.88
N ASP A 895 -34.44 -10.33 -12.12
CA ASP A 895 -35.26 -11.30 -12.87
C ASP A 895 -34.46 -12.17 -13.84
N GLY A 896 -33.16 -11.88 -14.00
CA GLY A 896 -32.21 -12.61 -14.84
C GLY A 896 -32.06 -12.03 -16.25
N PHE A 897 -32.72 -10.90 -16.55
CA PHE A 897 -32.72 -10.27 -17.87
C PHE A 897 -32.48 -8.77 -17.79
N VAL A 898 -31.50 -8.29 -18.53
CA VAL A 898 -31.21 -6.86 -18.69
C VAL A 898 -32.11 -6.29 -19.78
N SER A 899 -33.13 -5.50 -19.42
CA SER A 899 -33.97 -4.81 -20.42
C SER A 899 -33.39 -3.47 -20.85
N ARG A 900 -33.90 -2.94 -21.97
CA ARG A 900 -33.57 -1.60 -22.47
C ARG A 900 -33.75 -0.46 -21.45
N ARG A 901 -34.59 -0.64 -20.41
CA ARG A 901 -34.73 0.33 -19.31
C ARG A 901 -33.49 0.29 -18.42
N GLU A 902 -33.10 -0.88 -17.95
CA GLU A 902 -31.92 -1.11 -17.11
C GLU A 902 -30.64 -0.65 -17.82
N ILE A 903 -30.46 -1.01 -19.10
CA ILE A 903 -29.33 -0.52 -19.91
C ILE A 903 -29.29 1.01 -19.91
N ARG A 904 -30.44 1.69 -20.07
CA ARG A 904 -30.47 3.15 -20.04
C ARG A 904 -30.11 3.70 -18.66
N THR A 905 -30.57 3.09 -17.57
CA THR A 905 -30.16 3.53 -16.22
C THR A 905 -28.65 3.38 -16.06
N ALA A 906 -28.11 2.19 -16.34
CA ALA A 906 -26.67 1.90 -16.25
C ALA A 906 -25.81 2.82 -17.13
N VAL A 907 -26.23 3.15 -18.35
CA VAL A 907 -25.53 4.10 -19.24
C VAL A 907 -25.52 5.54 -18.70
N ASN A 908 -26.34 5.88 -17.70
CA ASN A 908 -26.30 7.17 -17.01
C ASN A 908 -25.71 7.09 -15.58
N THR A 909 -25.32 5.90 -15.09
CA THR A 909 -24.81 5.70 -13.71
C THR A 909 -23.52 4.88 -13.61
N LEU A 910 -23.46 3.71 -14.25
CA LEU A 910 -22.38 2.72 -14.14
C LEU A 910 -21.43 2.71 -15.34
N LEU A 911 -21.97 2.93 -16.54
CA LEU A 911 -21.24 2.86 -17.82
C LEU A 911 -20.97 4.26 -18.42
N LYS A 912 -21.34 5.32 -17.69
CA LYS A 912 -21.45 6.72 -18.12
C LYS A 912 -20.24 7.23 -18.91
N ASP A 913 -19.04 6.86 -18.47
CA ASP A 913 -17.79 7.39 -19.00
C ASP A 913 -17.19 6.50 -20.12
N SER A 914 -17.74 5.29 -20.35
CA SER A 914 -17.32 4.34 -21.42
C SER A 914 -18.35 4.14 -22.54
N VAL A 915 -19.64 4.32 -22.25
CA VAL A 915 -20.76 4.04 -23.18
C VAL A 915 -21.70 5.23 -23.23
N LYS A 916 -22.00 5.73 -24.44
CA LYS A 916 -22.83 6.93 -24.63
C LYS A 916 -24.32 6.54 -24.78
N VAL A 917 -25.26 7.41 -24.42
CA VAL A 917 -26.73 7.14 -24.54
C VAL A 917 -27.18 6.85 -25.99
N SER A 918 -26.40 7.29 -26.97
CA SER A 918 -26.51 6.91 -28.40
C SER A 918 -26.32 5.43 -28.67
N ASP A 919 -25.56 4.74 -27.82
CA ASP A 919 -24.98 3.43 -28.11
C ASP A 919 -25.90 2.28 -27.64
N ILE A 920 -26.99 2.60 -26.91
CA ILE A 920 -27.97 1.66 -26.36
C ILE A 920 -28.63 0.78 -27.45
N ASP A 921 -28.86 1.34 -28.65
CA ASP A 921 -29.38 0.56 -29.79
C ASP A 921 -28.34 -0.45 -30.30
N ALA A 922 -27.06 -0.06 -30.34
CA ALA A 922 -25.97 -0.96 -30.72
C ALA A 922 -25.75 -2.04 -29.65
N MET A 923 -25.85 -1.71 -28.36
CA MET A 923 -25.77 -2.70 -27.27
C MET A 923 -26.81 -3.81 -27.46
N LEU A 924 -28.08 -3.46 -27.71
CA LEU A 924 -29.10 -4.47 -27.96
C LEU A 924 -28.82 -5.26 -29.24
N GLU A 925 -28.44 -4.62 -30.36
CA GLU A 925 -28.09 -5.34 -31.60
C GLU A 925 -26.85 -6.25 -31.47
N ALA A 926 -25.96 -6.01 -30.50
CA ALA A 926 -24.76 -6.80 -30.25
C ALA A 926 -24.93 -7.92 -29.20
N PHE A 927 -25.85 -7.75 -28.24
CA PHE A 927 -25.98 -8.63 -27.07
C PHE A 927 -27.33 -9.39 -26.98
N ASP A 928 -28.43 -8.91 -27.57
CA ASP A 928 -29.68 -9.68 -27.71
C ASP A 928 -29.54 -10.61 -28.93
N THR A 929 -28.97 -11.79 -28.72
CA THR A 929 -28.65 -12.72 -29.82
C THR A 929 -29.87 -13.46 -30.34
N ASN A 930 -30.89 -13.64 -29.49
CA ASN A 930 -32.11 -14.39 -29.80
C ASN A 930 -33.21 -13.51 -30.41
N GLY A 931 -33.19 -12.21 -30.14
CA GLY A 931 -34.04 -11.18 -30.73
C GLY A 931 -35.37 -10.95 -30.00
N ASP A 932 -35.41 -11.12 -28.68
CA ASP A 932 -36.64 -10.95 -27.86
C ASP A 932 -36.81 -9.55 -27.24
N GLY A 933 -35.75 -8.73 -27.24
CA GLY A 933 -35.74 -7.36 -26.74
C GLY A 933 -35.17 -7.17 -25.33
N VAL A 934 -34.65 -8.24 -24.70
CA VAL A 934 -33.83 -8.18 -23.48
C VAL A 934 -32.49 -8.90 -23.72
N ILE A 935 -31.56 -8.80 -22.78
CA ILE A 935 -30.29 -9.55 -22.80
C ILE A 935 -30.33 -10.51 -21.62
N SER A 936 -30.27 -11.82 -21.88
CA SER A 936 -30.09 -12.81 -20.80
C SER A 936 -28.62 -12.92 -20.37
N LEU A 937 -28.36 -13.43 -19.16
CA LEU A 937 -26.98 -13.60 -18.66
C LEU A 937 -26.13 -14.48 -19.60
N ASP A 938 -26.67 -15.59 -20.09
CA ASP A 938 -26.01 -16.50 -21.03
C ASP A 938 -25.57 -15.78 -22.32
N GLU A 939 -26.41 -14.89 -22.85
CA GLU A 939 -26.11 -14.11 -24.05
C GLU A 939 -25.08 -13.01 -23.79
N PHE A 940 -25.18 -12.33 -22.64
CA PHE A 940 -24.18 -11.35 -22.22
C PHE A 940 -22.79 -12.00 -22.10
N LEU A 941 -22.70 -13.13 -21.39
CA LEU A 941 -21.48 -13.90 -21.24
C LEU A 941 -20.94 -14.41 -22.59
N THR A 942 -21.78 -15.03 -23.42
CA THR A 942 -21.39 -15.55 -24.75
C THR A 942 -20.75 -14.46 -25.64
N VAL A 943 -21.25 -13.23 -25.55
CA VAL A 943 -20.74 -12.10 -26.35
C VAL A 943 -19.47 -11.50 -25.74
N MET A 944 -19.38 -11.41 -24.41
CA MET A 944 -18.18 -10.94 -23.70
C MET A 944 -16.99 -11.90 -23.79
N GLU A 945 -17.22 -13.22 -23.68
CA GLU A 945 -16.18 -14.25 -23.85
C GLU A 945 -15.47 -14.12 -25.21
N ALA A 946 -16.19 -13.70 -26.25
CA ALA A 946 -15.64 -13.54 -27.60
C ALA A 946 -14.92 -12.20 -27.86
N HIS A 947 -15.03 -11.20 -26.96
CA HIS A 947 -14.53 -9.82 -27.16
C HIS A 947 -13.89 -9.26 -25.89
N GLN A 948 -12.93 -10.00 -25.33
CA GLN A 948 -12.19 -9.57 -24.15
C GLN A 948 -11.19 -8.44 -24.47
N PRO A 949 -10.97 -7.48 -23.56
CA PRO A 949 -10.07 -6.36 -23.79
C PRO A 949 -8.61 -6.83 -23.70
N LYS A 950 -7.72 -6.22 -24.50
CA LYS A 950 -6.28 -6.46 -24.34
C LYS A 950 -5.76 -5.68 -23.16
N GLN A 951 -4.93 -6.30 -22.34
CA GLN A 951 -4.16 -5.63 -21.30
C GLN A 951 -3.42 -4.43 -21.91
N PHE A 952 -3.64 -3.24 -21.33
CA PHE A 952 -2.92 -2.05 -21.70
C PHE A 952 -1.58 -2.07 -20.98
N VAL A 953 -0.51 -2.37 -21.73
CA VAL A 953 0.86 -2.06 -21.29
C VAL A 953 1.20 -0.71 -21.90
N PRO A 954 1.52 0.33 -21.12
CA PRO A 954 1.91 1.63 -21.67
C PRO A 954 3.10 1.46 -22.61
N VAL A 955 3.05 2.10 -23.79
CA VAL A 955 4.09 1.96 -24.81
C VAL A 955 5.30 2.84 -24.44
N LEU A 956 5.99 2.43 -23.38
CA LEU A 956 7.25 3.01 -22.94
C LEU A 956 8.28 2.95 -24.10
N PRO A 957 9.17 3.95 -24.22
CA PRO A 957 10.32 3.83 -25.10
C PRO A 957 11.21 2.63 -24.70
N ASP A 958 12.07 2.15 -25.61
CA ASP A 958 13.07 1.06 -25.36
C ASP A 958 14.14 1.51 -24.35
N LEU A 959 13.73 1.64 -23.08
CA LEU A 959 14.53 1.99 -21.92
C LEU A 959 15.38 0.79 -21.55
N LYS A 960 16.70 0.96 -21.68
CA LYS A 960 17.66 -0.05 -21.23
C LYS A 960 18.08 0.34 -19.82
N PRO A 961 18.04 -0.59 -18.85
CA PRO A 961 18.46 -0.30 -17.49
C PRO A 961 19.88 0.28 -17.51
N PRO A 962 20.16 1.30 -16.68
CA PRO A 962 21.45 1.98 -16.70
C PRO A 962 22.59 0.98 -16.40
N PRO A 963 23.71 1.04 -17.13
CA PRO A 963 24.82 0.13 -16.91
C PRO A 963 25.48 0.41 -15.54
N LYS A 964 25.50 -0.62 -14.69
CA LYS A 964 26.30 -0.73 -13.46
C LYS A 964 27.80 -0.85 -13.80
#